data_AF-A0A1F9ERT8-F1
#
_entry.id   AF-A0A1F9ERT8-F1
#
_cell.length_a   1.000
_cell.length_b   1.000
_cell.length_c   1.000
_cell.angle_alpha   90.00
_cell.angle_beta   90.00
_cell.angle_gamma   90.00
#
_symmetry.space_group_name_H-M   'P 1'
#
loop_
_entity.id
_entity.type
_entity.pdbx_description
1 polymer ?
#
loop_
_entity_poly.entity_id
_entity_poly.type
_entity_poly.pdbx_seq_one_letter_code
_entity_poly.pdbx_strand_id
1 'polypeptide(L)'
;MPKTAAAAALLATLTAPAIQADAARAEEQRHGGALPNAYFSRDPANPKHLTPTEPALALDAGYAQIMAHPRIPRAVHEELRTRFDDVSVTLRASDAVPNPALAVLQSGNVLVVEGTSSLVTDTQAGVGFNHNNGLFSVAEIALSRLGDNYDFITIFTTFSDQNVAAYYMPLRQDVEGLGPCDGMGDIGCVFDSTDGMRLQGVVFMNSADYWRYWDRNYDGVTHELESFDSSMYSTLGQEVAHRWGSSLRFVDPRTGNVSNKLIGRDGSHWAAWVDTDASVMDGWDWSQDGGEFKLVNDMDRYSTLDLYTMGALPVASAQPFFFIDGARFTERDEGAYSMGLDGDAVPADAVLQLPGVAFMEESGIYLGATGERVDLTIQDVVNAEGNRCPDADHTQKAWRQAVVLVTNIGQTAAEAAGDVADLETVIATWEAWWSDRTARALTLCAGLDEECVQPEAELSGGDVRAEAGDVIEAGTTMRLRIASIARVAPVTNARLLLTVKGSGADYVSIESGEVAVGDIDVDATVDTELPIELSDEYPCGTSFTVEAILRSDNAADVRERYKVFPGTREVFAATFKDGDDGFEVDAQGEDDAGAGAFERVDVGLSCAMSKRTPERDLSPTDKGAFVTGAGDELDGSTSLTSPEIDLAGTVDPEIKYGFWLDADGEGAGRLLVHVSNDGGKTFTRTTEEAVPAHDWGIGSVNVKEALKGIPPNVVVRFTFEGDGRVEGAIDDVVVTDRAGRCRAAVCGCSADGGAAPQAAVAALIALLGLARLARRPGRRRA
;
A
#
# COMPACT_ATOMS: atom_id res chain seq x y z
N MET A 1 -28.69 -1.44 -91.57
CA MET A 1 -29.58 -2.07 -90.57
C MET A 1 -29.18 -3.54 -90.46
N PRO A 2 -29.21 -4.21 -89.29
CA PRO A 2 -29.00 -3.75 -87.90
C PRO A 2 -27.74 -4.53 -87.33
N LYS A 3 -27.51 -4.94 -86.07
CA LYS A 3 -28.14 -4.71 -84.74
C LYS A 3 -27.07 -4.92 -83.61
N THR A 4 -26.86 -3.89 -82.77
CA THR A 4 -26.60 -3.92 -81.30
C THR A 4 -25.62 -4.91 -80.59
N ALA A 5 -24.69 -4.31 -79.83
CA ALA A 5 -24.33 -4.59 -78.39
C ALA A 5 -23.67 -5.94 -77.98
N ALA A 6 -22.89 -6.04 -76.86
CA ALA A 6 -22.09 -5.08 -76.08
C ALA A 6 -21.21 -5.80 -75.00
N ALA A 7 -20.22 -5.07 -74.46
CA ALA A 7 -19.58 -5.18 -73.14
C ALA A 7 -18.64 -6.36 -72.72
N ALA A 8 -17.45 -5.96 -72.26
CA ALA A 8 -16.71 -6.39 -71.04
C ALA A 8 -16.21 -7.84 -70.83
N ALA A 9 -14.88 -7.98 -70.95
CA ALA A 9 -13.93 -8.55 -69.99
C ALA A 9 -14.25 -9.80 -69.13
N LEU A 10 -13.39 -10.81 -69.24
CA LEU A 10 -12.68 -11.39 -68.09
C LEU A 10 -11.34 -12.02 -68.54
N LEU A 11 -10.21 -11.63 -67.93
CA LEU A 11 -8.91 -12.24 -68.19
C LEU A 11 -7.97 -12.10 -66.99
N ALA A 12 -8.20 -12.92 -65.96
CA ALA A 12 -7.34 -13.01 -64.78
C ALA A 12 -7.37 -14.44 -64.23
N THR A 13 -6.27 -15.17 -64.40
CA THR A 13 -6.05 -16.51 -63.82
C THR A 13 -4.58 -16.68 -63.47
N LEU A 14 -4.22 -16.32 -62.24
CA LEU A 14 -3.12 -16.84 -61.41
C LEU A 14 -3.18 -16.09 -60.06
N THR A 15 -2.50 -16.62 -59.03
CA THR A 15 -2.33 -16.03 -57.68
C THR A 15 -3.60 -15.62 -56.91
N ALA A 16 -4.33 -16.60 -56.36
CA ALA A 16 -5.28 -16.40 -55.23
C ALA A 16 -5.62 -17.73 -54.49
N PRO A 17 -4.68 -18.29 -53.69
CA PRO A 17 -5.13 -19.03 -52.49
C PRO A 17 -4.42 -18.63 -51.18
N ALA A 18 -3.13 -18.28 -51.21
CA ALA A 18 -2.36 -17.99 -49.99
C ALA A 18 -2.84 -16.73 -49.27
N ILE A 19 -2.95 -15.62 -49.99
CA ILE A 19 -3.33 -14.30 -49.45
C ILE A 19 -4.73 -14.33 -48.79
N GLN A 20 -5.64 -15.22 -49.21
CA GLN A 20 -6.94 -15.39 -48.55
C GLN A 20 -6.90 -16.27 -47.30
N ALA A 21 -5.90 -17.13 -47.12
CA ALA A 21 -5.72 -17.91 -45.89
C ALA A 21 -5.18 -17.03 -44.76
N ASP A 22 -4.19 -16.17 -45.06
CA ASP A 22 -3.62 -15.25 -44.09
C ASP A 22 -4.61 -14.13 -43.73
N ALA A 23 -5.34 -13.58 -44.72
CA ALA A 23 -6.42 -12.63 -44.46
C ALA A 23 -7.56 -13.23 -43.64
N ALA A 24 -7.97 -14.48 -43.90
CA ALA A 24 -8.99 -15.15 -43.11
C ALA A 24 -8.54 -15.40 -41.66
N ARG A 25 -7.27 -15.73 -41.42
CA ARG A 25 -6.71 -15.84 -40.06
C ARG A 25 -6.68 -14.50 -39.32
N ALA A 26 -6.31 -13.42 -40.01
CA ALA A 26 -6.32 -12.07 -39.46
C ALA A 26 -7.75 -11.54 -39.19
N GLU A 27 -8.76 -12.03 -39.91
CA GLU A 27 -10.18 -11.70 -39.68
C GLU A 27 -10.80 -12.59 -38.58
N GLU A 28 -10.42 -13.85 -38.49
CA GLU A 28 -10.85 -14.81 -37.44
C GLU A 28 -10.30 -14.43 -36.05
N GLN A 29 -9.09 -13.85 -35.96
CA GLN A 29 -8.55 -13.31 -34.70
C GLN A 29 -9.32 -12.10 -34.15
N ARG A 30 -10.12 -11.40 -34.97
CA ARG A 30 -10.83 -10.18 -34.53
C ARG A 30 -12.21 -10.43 -33.91
N HIS A 31 -12.68 -11.69 -33.84
CA HIS A 31 -14.06 -12.01 -33.48
C HIS A 31 -14.22 -13.16 -32.47
N GLY A 32 -13.76 -12.92 -31.24
CA GLY A 32 -14.59 -13.19 -30.04
C GLY A 32 -15.10 -14.61 -29.82
N GLY A 33 -14.31 -15.62 -30.16
CA GLY A 33 -14.48 -16.99 -29.69
C GLY A 33 -13.19 -17.45 -29.02
N ALA A 34 -13.28 -18.04 -27.82
CA ALA A 34 -12.12 -18.53 -27.09
C ALA A 34 -11.31 -19.50 -27.98
N LEU A 35 -10.14 -19.05 -28.41
CA LEU A 35 -9.24 -19.84 -29.24
C LEU A 35 -8.58 -20.90 -28.36
N PRO A 36 -8.27 -22.11 -28.89
CA PRO A 36 -7.44 -23.04 -28.16
C PRO A 36 -6.06 -22.42 -27.95
N ASN A 37 -5.67 -22.27 -26.67
CA ASN A 37 -4.30 -21.92 -26.27
C ASN A 37 -3.30 -22.83 -27.02
N ALA A 38 -2.26 -22.23 -27.61
CA ALA A 38 -1.33 -22.94 -28.50
C ALA A 38 -0.35 -23.89 -27.78
N TYR A 39 -0.38 -23.89 -26.44
CA TYR A 39 0.51 -24.60 -25.52
C TYR A 39 -0.25 -25.67 -24.73
N PHE A 40 -1.56 -25.52 -24.57
CA PHE A 40 -2.42 -26.43 -23.81
C PHE A 40 -3.72 -26.76 -24.55
N SER A 41 -3.80 -27.96 -25.12
CA SER A 41 -5.06 -28.46 -25.69
C SER A 41 -5.88 -29.25 -24.66
N ARG A 42 -7.18 -29.01 -24.59
CA ARG A 42 -8.11 -29.81 -23.78
C ARG A 42 -8.27 -31.20 -24.41
N ASP A 43 -8.07 -32.25 -23.63
CA ASP A 43 -8.23 -33.64 -24.08
C ASP A 43 -9.68 -33.86 -24.60
N PRO A 44 -9.87 -34.30 -25.87
CA PRO A 44 -11.19 -34.62 -26.40
C PRO A 44 -11.97 -35.69 -25.62
N ALA A 45 -11.30 -36.51 -24.79
CA ALA A 45 -11.91 -37.48 -23.89
C ALA A 45 -12.21 -36.91 -22.49
N ASN A 46 -11.52 -35.85 -22.05
CA ASN A 46 -11.74 -35.19 -20.76
C ASN A 46 -11.49 -33.67 -20.86
N PRO A 47 -12.53 -32.84 -21.03
CA PRO A 47 -12.38 -31.39 -21.19
C PRO A 47 -11.74 -30.63 -20.01
N LYS A 48 -11.50 -31.27 -18.86
CA LYS A 48 -10.75 -30.73 -17.71
C LYS A 48 -9.26 -31.08 -17.70
N HIS A 49 -8.81 -31.90 -18.64
CA HIS A 49 -7.44 -32.37 -18.74
C HIS A 49 -6.73 -31.57 -19.83
N LEU A 50 -5.88 -30.63 -19.44
CA LEU A 50 -4.99 -29.95 -20.38
C LEU A 50 -3.86 -30.89 -20.79
N THR A 51 -3.37 -30.75 -22.02
CA THR A 51 -2.21 -31.47 -22.54
C THR A 51 -1.27 -30.47 -23.20
N PRO A 52 0.02 -30.47 -22.84
CA PRO A 52 1.04 -29.72 -23.57
C PRO A 52 1.00 -30.06 -25.06
N THR A 53 0.81 -29.06 -25.92
CA THR A 53 0.84 -29.23 -27.38
C THR A 53 2.26 -29.18 -27.92
N GLU A 54 2.52 -29.96 -28.97
CA GLU A 54 3.82 -30.09 -29.62
C GLU A 54 3.82 -29.41 -30.99
N PRO A 55 4.77 -28.50 -31.31
CA PRO A 55 5.79 -27.92 -30.44
C PRO A 55 5.31 -26.59 -29.84
N ALA A 56 4.97 -26.59 -28.55
CA ALA A 56 5.04 -25.37 -27.75
C ALA A 56 6.46 -24.79 -27.81
N LEU A 57 6.62 -23.47 -27.61
CA LEU A 57 7.83 -23.03 -26.91
C LEU A 57 7.70 -23.66 -25.52
N ALA A 58 8.50 -24.69 -25.25
CA ALA A 58 8.34 -25.46 -24.03
C ALA A 58 8.45 -24.51 -22.84
N LEU A 59 7.47 -24.52 -21.93
CA LEU A 59 7.55 -23.85 -20.62
C LEU A 59 8.54 -24.58 -19.70
N ASP A 60 9.67 -24.99 -20.27
CA ASP A 60 10.81 -25.56 -19.57
C ASP A 60 11.73 -24.44 -19.06
N ALA A 61 12.78 -24.84 -18.36
CA ALA A 61 13.72 -23.90 -17.77
C ALA A 61 14.36 -22.93 -18.80
N GLY A 62 14.35 -23.23 -20.10
CA GLY A 62 14.86 -22.37 -21.17
C GLY A 62 13.92 -21.22 -21.55
N TYR A 63 12.61 -21.42 -21.53
CA TYR A 63 11.62 -20.33 -21.77
C TYR A 63 11.44 -19.46 -20.53
N ALA A 64 11.42 -20.07 -19.33
CA ALA A 64 11.52 -19.32 -18.08
C ALA A 64 12.81 -18.48 -17.99
N GLN A 65 13.93 -18.93 -18.61
CA GLN A 65 15.19 -18.16 -18.77
C GLN A 65 15.15 -17.05 -19.83
N ILE A 66 14.06 -16.89 -20.60
CA ILE A 66 13.85 -15.79 -21.55
C ILE A 66 12.91 -14.71 -20.96
N MET A 67 12.01 -15.09 -20.05
CA MET A 67 11.21 -14.17 -19.23
C MET A 67 11.98 -13.62 -18.03
N ALA A 68 12.68 -14.47 -17.29
CA ALA A 68 13.68 -14.01 -16.34
C ALA A 68 14.71 -13.15 -17.07
N HIS A 69 15.30 -12.16 -16.37
CA HIS A 69 16.42 -11.36 -16.89
C HIS A 69 17.37 -12.27 -17.67
N PRO A 70 17.75 -11.95 -18.92
CA PRO A 70 18.38 -12.87 -19.88
C PRO A 70 19.86 -13.12 -19.53
N ARG A 71 20.06 -13.72 -18.34
CA ARG A 71 21.16 -13.50 -17.39
C ARG A 71 22.27 -12.64 -17.96
N ILE A 72 22.10 -11.31 -17.89
CA ILE A 72 23.11 -10.33 -18.32
C ILE A 72 24.43 -10.83 -17.74
N PRO A 73 25.35 -11.41 -18.56
CA PRO A 73 26.32 -12.35 -18.02
C PRO A 73 27.11 -11.68 -16.93
N ARG A 74 27.49 -12.37 -15.84
CA ARG A 74 28.17 -11.67 -14.73
C ARG A 74 29.39 -10.85 -15.20
N ALA A 75 30.11 -11.31 -16.23
CA ALA A 75 31.18 -10.56 -16.89
C ALA A 75 30.70 -9.31 -17.67
N VAL A 76 29.49 -9.32 -18.24
CA VAL A 76 28.80 -8.14 -18.77
C VAL A 76 28.33 -7.25 -17.64
N HIS A 77 27.66 -7.73 -16.59
CA HIS A 77 27.29 -6.88 -15.44
C HIS A 77 28.53 -6.22 -14.79
N GLU A 78 29.63 -6.96 -14.66
CA GLU A 78 30.93 -6.45 -14.24
C GLU A 78 31.57 -5.51 -15.29
N GLU A 79 31.41 -5.72 -16.61
CA GLU A 79 31.87 -4.78 -17.65
C GLU A 79 31.04 -3.48 -17.66
N LEU A 80 29.71 -3.58 -17.54
CA LEU A 80 28.80 -2.45 -17.41
C LEU A 80 29.18 -1.61 -16.20
N ARG A 81 29.25 -2.25 -15.02
CA ARG A 81 29.75 -1.61 -13.81
C ARG A 81 31.14 -1.03 -14.00
N THR A 82 32.08 -1.73 -14.66
CA THR A 82 33.43 -1.19 -14.92
C THR A 82 33.41 0.00 -15.89
N ARG A 83 32.45 0.11 -16.81
CA ARG A 83 32.27 1.29 -17.69
C ARG A 83 31.66 2.50 -16.98
N PHE A 84 31.02 2.28 -15.83
CA PHE A 84 30.55 3.36 -14.93
C PHE A 84 31.61 3.70 -13.85
N ASP A 85 32.26 2.69 -13.25
CA ASP A 85 33.31 2.83 -12.22
C ASP A 85 34.66 3.33 -12.81
N ASP A 86 35.01 2.99 -14.07
CA ASP A 86 36.28 3.38 -14.72
C ASP A 86 36.03 4.15 -16.04
N VAL A 87 36.76 5.26 -16.22
CA VAL A 87 36.68 6.22 -17.33
C VAL A 87 35.33 6.92 -17.52
N SER A 88 35.03 7.86 -16.62
CA SER A 88 34.47 9.20 -16.93
C SER A 88 33.34 9.31 -17.99
N VAL A 89 32.46 8.32 -18.12
CA VAL A 89 31.17 8.45 -18.80
C VAL A 89 30.20 9.09 -17.80
N THR A 90 30.51 10.31 -17.38
CA THR A 90 29.49 11.16 -16.75
C THR A 90 28.39 11.34 -17.79
N LEU A 91 27.18 10.87 -17.49
CA LEU A 91 25.98 11.03 -18.35
C LEU A 91 25.47 12.49 -18.33
N ARG A 92 26.37 13.44 -18.59
CA ARG A 92 26.02 14.85 -18.76
C ARG A 92 24.98 14.92 -19.88
N ALA A 93 23.84 15.56 -19.63
CA ALA A 93 22.96 16.04 -20.68
C ALA A 93 23.80 16.90 -21.65
N SER A 94 24.19 16.30 -22.78
CA SER A 94 25.48 16.67 -23.38
C SER A 94 25.35 17.79 -24.41
N ASP A 95 26.36 18.67 -24.44
CA ASP A 95 26.63 19.56 -25.57
C ASP A 95 27.07 18.78 -26.85
N ALA A 96 27.07 17.44 -26.81
CA ALA A 96 27.44 16.63 -27.97
C ALA A 96 26.31 16.65 -29.00
N VAL A 97 26.63 17.12 -30.20
CA VAL A 97 25.71 17.08 -31.34
C VAL A 97 25.28 15.62 -31.58
N PRO A 98 23.97 15.30 -31.57
CA PRO A 98 23.48 13.94 -31.80
C PRO A 98 24.08 13.34 -33.06
N ASN A 99 24.48 12.06 -33.00
CA ASN A 99 25.20 11.39 -34.07
C ASN A 99 24.47 11.57 -35.42
N PRO A 100 25.04 12.29 -36.40
CA PRO A 100 24.33 12.67 -37.63
C PRO A 100 24.10 11.50 -38.61
N ALA A 101 24.52 10.27 -38.24
CA ALA A 101 24.16 9.04 -38.93
C ALA A 101 22.86 8.40 -38.42
N LEU A 102 22.32 8.84 -37.28
CA LEU A 102 21.04 8.40 -36.72
C LEU A 102 19.98 9.47 -36.97
N ALA A 103 18.88 9.11 -37.64
CA ALA A 103 17.68 9.92 -37.55
C ALA A 103 17.03 9.66 -36.19
N VAL A 104 16.67 10.76 -35.52
CA VAL A 104 15.97 10.74 -34.24
C VAL A 104 14.84 11.74 -34.35
N LEU A 105 13.60 11.28 -34.13
CA LEU A 105 12.37 12.02 -34.36
C LEU A 105 11.44 11.84 -33.16
N GLN A 106 11.11 12.92 -32.46
CA GLN A 106 9.95 12.92 -31.58
C GLN A 106 8.68 12.92 -32.45
N SER A 107 7.80 11.96 -32.22
CA SER A 107 6.52 11.80 -32.92
C SER A 107 5.44 11.60 -31.86
N GLY A 108 4.80 12.70 -31.45
CA GLY A 108 3.93 12.71 -30.27
C GLY A 108 4.75 12.50 -29.00
N ASN A 109 4.32 11.53 -28.19
CA ASN A 109 4.96 11.13 -26.94
C ASN A 109 6.03 10.03 -27.12
N VAL A 110 6.30 9.60 -28.36
CA VAL A 110 7.33 8.60 -28.66
C VAL A 110 8.58 9.25 -29.27
N LEU A 111 9.74 8.97 -28.67
CA LEU A 111 11.03 9.28 -29.30
C LEU A 111 11.43 8.12 -30.22
N VAL A 112 11.41 8.32 -31.54
CA VAL A 112 11.82 7.29 -32.51
C VAL A 112 13.31 7.41 -32.83
N VAL A 113 14.04 6.30 -32.75
CA VAL A 113 15.47 6.18 -33.06
C VAL A 113 15.67 5.12 -34.15
N GLU A 114 16.25 5.51 -35.29
CA GLU A 114 16.42 4.59 -36.42
C GLU A 114 17.48 3.50 -36.17
N GLY A 115 17.13 2.26 -36.53
CA GLY A 115 17.92 1.05 -36.32
C GLY A 115 19.28 1.05 -37.03
N THR A 116 20.32 0.71 -36.27
CA THR A 116 21.69 0.57 -36.76
C THR A 116 22.36 -0.67 -36.17
N SER A 117 23.45 -1.14 -36.77
CA SER A 117 24.20 -2.32 -36.29
C SER A 117 24.93 -2.13 -34.94
N SER A 118 24.73 -0.99 -34.27
CA SER A 118 25.09 -0.76 -32.86
C SER A 118 23.90 -0.90 -31.90
N LEU A 119 22.67 -0.71 -32.37
CA LEU A 119 21.43 -0.82 -31.59
C LEU A 119 20.74 -2.18 -31.79
N VAL A 120 20.89 -2.77 -32.97
CA VAL A 120 20.23 -4.00 -33.43
C VAL A 120 21.30 -4.98 -33.89
N THR A 121 21.11 -6.28 -33.61
CA THR A 121 22.05 -7.36 -33.93
C THR A 121 21.32 -8.56 -34.53
N ASP A 122 22.01 -9.31 -35.39
CA ASP A 122 21.60 -10.68 -35.69
C ASP A 122 21.92 -11.57 -34.47
N THR A 123 20.98 -12.44 -34.09
CA THR A 123 21.11 -13.46 -33.03
C THR A 123 20.93 -14.85 -33.63
N GLN A 124 21.05 -15.91 -32.83
CA GLN A 124 20.78 -17.28 -33.31
C GLN A 124 19.28 -17.54 -33.53
N ALA A 125 18.40 -16.76 -32.89
CA ALA A 125 16.94 -16.91 -32.98
C ALA A 125 16.28 -15.95 -34.00
N GLY A 126 16.98 -14.89 -34.44
CA GLY A 126 16.46 -13.87 -35.35
C GLY A 126 17.14 -12.52 -35.16
N VAL A 127 16.48 -11.45 -35.60
CA VAL A 127 16.89 -10.08 -35.25
C VAL A 127 16.65 -9.85 -33.75
N GLY A 128 17.55 -9.16 -33.08
CA GLY A 128 17.44 -8.81 -31.67
C GLY A 128 18.06 -7.45 -31.33
N PHE A 129 17.80 -6.96 -30.13
CA PHE A 129 18.37 -5.72 -29.62
C PHE A 129 19.81 -5.93 -29.12
N ASN A 130 20.68 -4.93 -29.24
CA ASN A 130 22.06 -5.06 -28.77
C ASN A 130 22.17 -4.73 -27.28
N HIS A 131 21.69 -5.63 -26.42
CA HIS A 131 21.67 -5.47 -24.96
C HIS A 131 23.02 -5.03 -24.32
N ASN A 132 24.15 -5.29 -24.97
CA ASN A 132 25.48 -4.93 -24.45
C ASN A 132 25.85 -3.43 -24.60
N ASN A 133 25.27 -2.70 -25.56
CA ASN A 133 25.63 -1.29 -25.85
C ASN A 133 24.44 -0.42 -26.28
N GLY A 134 23.37 -1.03 -26.77
CA GLY A 134 22.17 -0.35 -27.29
C GLY A 134 21.43 0.44 -26.22
N LEU A 135 21.35 -0.07 -24.98
CA LEU A 135 20.76 0.62 -23.82
C LEU A 135 21.33 2.03 -23.65
N PHE A 136 22.65 2.13 -23.40
CA PHE A 136 23.32 3.41 -23.15
C PHE A 136 23.31 4.29 -24.39
N SER A 137 23.46 3.69 -25.58
CA SER A 137 23.32 4.44 -26.84
C SER A 137 21.95 5.11 -26.93
N VAL A 138 20.88 4.41 -26.55
CA VAL A 138 19.51 4.96 -26.53
C VAL A 138 19.31 5.95 -25.39
N ALA A 139 19.83 5.68 -24.20
CA ALA A 139 19.72 6.59 -23.05
C ALA A 139 20.48 7.91 -23.29
N GLU A 140 21.71 7.86 -23.81
CA GLU A 140 22.46 9.04 -24.27
C GLU A 140 21.70 9.83 -25.34
N ILE A 141 21.07 9.13 -26.31
CA ILE A 141 20.23 9.77 -27.32
C ILE A 141 19.02 10.46 -26.67
N ALA A 142 18.27 9.78 -25.80
CA ALA A 142 17.13 10.36 -25.11
C ALA A 142 17.53 11.58 -24.26
N LEU A 143 18.56 11.45 -23.42
CA LEU A 143 19.09 12.55 -22.59
C LEU A 143 19.61 13.73 -23.42
N SER A 144 20.26 13.49 -24.56
CA SER A 144 20.72 14.56 -25.48
C SER A 144 19.58 15.25 -26.26
N ARG A 145 18.35 14.72 -26.23
CA ARG A 145 17.17 15.28 -26.91
C ARG A 145 16.15 15.89 -25.96
N LEU A 146 15.94 15.22 -24.83
CA LEU A 146 14.86 15.50 -23.87
C LEU A 146 15.40 16.10 -22.55
N GLY A 147 16.70 16.05 -22.31
CA GLY A 147 17.35 16.50 -21.08
C GLY A 147 17.20 15.53 -19.90
N ASP A 148 17.85 15.85 -18.78
CA ASP A 148 17.72 15.13 -17.51
C ASP A 148 16.41 15.54 -16.80
N ASN A 149 15.30 15.07 -17.37
CA ASN A 149 13.93 15.43 -16.97
C ASN A 149 13.06 14.20 -16.62
N TYR A 150 13.64 13.00 -16.65
CA TYR A 150 12.94 11.71 -16.57
C TYR A 150 13.63 10.79 -15.58
N ASP A 151 12.83 10.02 -14.84
CA ASP A 151 13.27 9.02 -13.89
C ASP A 151 13.52 7.68 -14.57
N PHE A 152 12.78 7.39 -15.65
CA PHE A 152 12.91 6.16 -16.42
C PHE A 152 13.00 6.44 -17.91
N ILE A 153 13.70 5.55 -18.63
CA ILE A 153 13.70 5.50 -20.10
C ILE A 153 13.27 4.08 -20.48
N THR A 154 12.20 3.94 -21.27
CA THR A 154 11.65 2.63 -21.64
C THR A 154 11.79 2.40 -23.14
N ILE A 155 12.48 1.32 -23.50
CA ILE A 155 12.80 0.97 -24.88
C ILE A 155 11.84 -0.10 -25.40
N PHE A 156 11.08 0.27 -26.42
CA PHE A 156 10.34 -0.66 -27.27
C PHE A 156 11.02 -0.81 -28.64
N THR A 157 10.72 -1.89 -29.35
CA THR A 157 11.28 -2.21 -30.68
C THR A 157 10.19 -2.43 -31.73
N THR A 158 10.45 -2.09 -33.00
CA THR A 158 9.56 -2.45 -34.14
C THR A 158 9.73 -3.90 -34.60
N PHE A 159 10.42 -4.72 -33.82
CA PHE A 159 10.78 -6.10 -34.11
C PHE A 159 10.84 -6.89 -32.81
N SER A 160 10.37 -8.13 -32.82
CA SER A 160 10.36 -8.98 -31.63
C SER A 160 11.74 -9.63 -31.41
N ASP A 161 12.44 -9.27 -30.34
CA ASP A 161 13.54 -10.10 -29.84
C ASP A 161 12.97 -11.46 -29.38
N GLN A 162 13.74 -12.52 -29.57
CA GLN A 162 13.37 -13.91 -29.24
C GLN A 162 14.22 -14.48 -28.09
N ASN A 163 15.16 -13.69 -27.57
CA ASN A 163 16.12 -14.07 -26.53
C ASN A 163 15.85 -13.34 -25.20
N VAL A 164 15.04 -12.26 -25.23
CA VAL A 164 14.77 -11.37 -24.09
C VAL A 164 13.31 -10.88 -24.13
N ALA A 165 12.55 -11.10 -23.07
CA ALA A 165 11.20 -10.54 -22.93
C ALA A 165 11.23 -9.09 -22.44
N ALA A 166 11.52 -8.88 -21.16
CA ALA A 166 11.70 -7.58 -20.52
C ALA A 166 12.93 -7.60 -19.61
N TYR A 167 13.37 -6.42 -19.16
CA TYR A 167 14.20 -6.25 -17.95
C TYR A 167 14.38 -4.77 -17.61
N TYR A 168 14.52 -4.50 -16.31
CA TYR A 168 15.08 -3.29 -15.74
C TYR A 168 16.61 -3.33 -15.68
N MET A 169 17.23 -2.16 -15.84
CA MET A 169 18.61 -1.89 -15.49
C MET A 169 18.65 -0.71 -14.51
N PRO A 170 18.94 -0.94 -13.22
CA PRO A 170 19.07 0.14 -12.25
C PRO A 170 20.37 0.93 -12.53
N LEU A 171 20.28 2.26 -12.43
CA LEU A 171 21.41 3.18 -12.52
C LEU A 171 21.60 3.98 -11.22
N ARG A 172 20.52 4.16 -10.44
CA ARG A 172 20.50 4.85 -9.16
C ARG A 172 19.44 4.24 -8.23
N GLN A 173 19.85 3.99 -6.99
CA GLN A 173 19.01 3.65 -5.84
C GLN A 173 19.38 4.60 -4.70
N ASP A 174 18.42 5.36 -4.19
CA ASP A 174 18.62 6.33 -3.10
C ASP A 174 17.64 6.14 -1.92
N VAL A 175 16.96 4.98 -1.88
CA VAL A 175 16.05 4.59 -0.81
C VAL A 175 16.74 3.53 0.07
N GLU A 176 16.78 3.77 1.38
CA GLU A 176 17.22 2.80 2.39
C GLU A 176 16.05 1.96 2.92
N GLY A 177 16.33 0.85 3.61
CA GLY A 177 15.32 -0.07 4.16
C GLY A 177 14.73 -1.07 3.15
N LEU A 178 15.28 -1.16 1.93
CA LEU A 178 14.77 -2.02 0.86
C LEU A 178 15.38 -3.43 0.82
N GLY A 179 16.47 -3.67 1.55
CA GLY A 179 17.14 -4.98 1.61
C GLY A 179 18.66 -4.87 1.76
N PRO A 180 19.37 -6.01 1.66
CA PRO A 180 20.79 -6.03 1.32
C PRO A 180 20.99 -5.78 -0.19
N CYS A 181 22.19 -5.36 -0.58
CA CYS A 181 22.60 -5.44 -1.99
C CYS A 181 22.48 -6.89 -2.48
N ASP A 182 21.81 -7.11 -3.61
CA ASP A 182 21.74 -8.43 -4.24
C ASP A 182 23.02 -8.75 -5.04
N GLY A 183 23.08 -9.93 -5.65
CA GLY A 183 24.22 -10.32 -6.48
C GLY A 183 24.12 -9.89 -7.95
N MET A 184 23.10 -9.11 -8.33
CA MET A 184 22.60 -9.03 -9.71
C MET A 184 22.23 -7.62 -10.21
N GLY A 185 22.12 -6.64 -9.32
CA GLY A 185 21.91 -5.22 -9.67
C GLY A 185 22.12 -4.21 -8.52
N ASP A 186 22.62 -4.62 -7.35
CA ASP A 186 22.70 -3.82 -6.11
C ASP A 186 21.30 -3.29 -5.66
N ILE A 187 20.21 -3.92 -6.10
CA ILE A 187 18.81 -3.39 -6.10
C ILE A 187 18.33 -2.87 -4.73
N GLY A 188 18.61 -3.61 -3.65
CA GLY A 188 18.12 -3.31 -2.30
C GLY A 188 18.91 -2.25 -1.53
N CYS A 189 20.01 -1.71 -2.09
CA CYS A 189 20.92 -0.82 -1.35
C CYS A 189 21.31 0.45 -2.13
N VAL A 190 21.69 1.49 -1.40
CA VAL A 190 21.93 2.83 -1.98
C VAL A 190 23.19 2.86 -2.85
N PHE A 191 23.02 3.30 -4.11
CA PHE A 191 24.10 3.57 -5.06
C PHE A 191 23.68 4.61 -6.13
N ASP A 192 24.65 5.28 -6.75
CA ASP A 192 24.41 6.16 -7.91
C ASP A 192 25.53 6.00 -8.94
N SER A 193 25.17 5.59 -10.15
CA SER A 193 26.07 5.43 -11.31
C SER A 193 25.97 6.61 -12.29
N THR A 194 25.18 7.65 -11.96
CA THR A 194 24.79 8.73 -12.89
C THR A 194 25.51 10.06 -12.67
N ASP A 195 26.20 10.25 -11.53
CA ASP A 195 26.74 11.55 -11.06
C ASP A 195 25.61 12.56 -10.70
N GLY A 196 24.56 12.08 -10.03
CA GLY A 196 23.49 12.88 -9.43
C GLY A 196 22.28 13.19 -10.32
N MET A 197 22.07 12.49 -11.43
CA MET A 197 20.97 12.73 -12.36
C MET A 197 19.59 12.37 -11.78
N ARG A 198 18.51 12.84 -12.44
CA ARG A 198 17.15 12.35 -12.15
C ARG A 198 16.94 10.90 -12.59
N LEU A 199 17.62 10.46 -13.65
CA LEU A 199 17.48 9.11 -14.20
C LEU A 199 17.80 8.01 -13.17
N GLN A 200 16.81 7.17 -12.86
CA GLN A 200 16.90 6.05 -11.93
C GLN A 200 17.33 4.76 -12.64
N GLY A 201 16.89 4.55 -13.88
CA GLY A 201 17.24 3.37 -14.66
C GLY A 201 16.60 3.31 -16.04
N VAL A 202 16.87 2.22 -16.76
CA VAL A 202 16.39 1.99 -18.12
C VAL A 202 15.64 0.66 -18.18
N VAL A 203 14.45 0.65 -18.77
CA VAL A 203 13.62 -0.55 -18.97
C VAL A 203 13.66 -0.96 -20.45
N PHE A 204 13.70 -2.25 -20.74
CA PHE A 204 13.46 -2.80 -22.08
C PHE A 204 12.16 -3.62 -22.06
N MET A 205 11.30 -3.41 -23.07
CA MET A 205 9.98 -4.04 -23.19
C MET A 205 9.74 -4.73 -24.55
N ASN A 206 10.78 -4.95 -25.38
CA ASN A 206 10.63 -5.63 -26.68
C ASN A 206 9.56 -4.95 -27.58
N SER A 207 8.82 -5.67 -28.42
CA SER A 207 7.75 -5.09 -29.26
C SER A 207 6.34 -5.33 -28.71
N ALA A 208 5.38 -4.46 -29.02
CA ALA A 208 3.97 -4.68 -28.68
C ALA A 208 3.42 -6.01 -29.25
N ASP A 209 3.89 -6.40 -30.44
CA ASP A 209 3.55 -7.69 -31.06
C ASP A 209 4.19 -8.91 -30.36
N TYR A 210 5.27 -8.73 -29.58
CA TYR A 210 5.79 -9.77 -28.69
C TYR A 210 4.78 -10.07 -27.58
N TRP A 211 4.20 -9.04 -26.94
CA TRP A 211 3.22 -9.23 -25.86
C TRP A 211 1.88 -9.75 -26.35
N ARG A 212 1.36 -9.24 -27.47
CA ARG A 212 0.16 -9.82 -28.15
C ARG A 212 0.32 -11.30 -28.51
N TYR A 213 1.56 -11.75 -28.76
CA TYR A 213 1.89 -13.16 -28.94
C TYR A 213 2.02 -13.88 -27.60
N TRP A 214 2.69 -13.29 -26.61
CA TRP A 214 2.83 -13.83 -25.25
C TRP A 214 1.47 -14.13 -24.59
N ASP A 215 0.56 -13.16 -24.55
CA ASP A 215 -0.76 -13.31 -23.92
C ASP A 215 -1.47 -14.56 -24.46
N ARG A 216 -1.48 -14.69 -25.79
CA ARG A 216 -2.09 -15.81 -26.53
C ARG A 216 -1.44 -17.17 -26.23
N ASN A 217 -0.20 -17.16 -25.76
CA ASN A 217 0.53 -18.35 -25.34
C ASN A 217 0.23 -18.69 -23.87
N TYR A 218 0.10 -17.66 -23.03
CA TYR A 218 -0.05 -17.74 -21.58
C TYR A 218 -1.49 -18.06 -21.15
N ASP A 219 -2.47 -17.24 -21.52
CA ASP A 219 -3.89 -17.41 -21.20
C ASP A 219 -4.75 -17.89 -22.39
N GLY A 220 -4.26 -17.73 -23.64
CA GLY A 220 -4.96 -18.11 -24.86
C GLY A 220 -5.70 -16.97 -25.58
N VAL A 221 -5.69 -15.76 -25.00
CA VAL A 221 -6.31 -14.53 -25.50
C VAL A 221 -5.23 -13.64 -26.13
N THR A 222 -5.52 -12.98 -27.25
CA THR A 222 -4.73 -11.81 -27.66
C THR A 222 -5.45 -10.59 -27.13
N HIS A 223 -4.89 -9.92 -26.13
CA HIS A 223 -5.45 -8.68 -25.58
C HIS A 223 -5.24 -7.52 -26.56
N GLU A 224 -6.22 -6.60 -26.58
CA GLU A 224 -6.05 -5.30 -27.25
C GLU A 224 -5.19 -4.38 -26.36
N LEU A 225 -4.57 -3.35 -26.94
CA LEU A 225 -3.61 -2.51 -26.19
C LEU A 225 -4.26 -1.72 -25.06
N GLU A 226 -5.56 -1.41 -25.15
CA GLU A 226 -6.35 -0.75 -24.11
C GLU A 226 -6.70 -1.68 -22.92
N SER A 227 -6.31 -2.97 -22.94
CA SER A 227 -6.64 -3.93 -21.90
C SER A 227 -5.61 -3.95 -20.77
N PHE A 228 -6.06 -3.71 -19.53
CA PHE A 228 -5.23 -3.89 -18.32
C PHE A 228 -4.78 -5.35 -18.10
N ASP A 229 -5.47 -6.30 -18.74
CA ASP A 229 -5.20 -7.74 -18.64
C ASP A 229 -4.01 -8.20 -19.52
N SER A 230 -3.47 -7.32 -20.38
CA SER A 230 -2.27 -7.67 -21.17
C SER A 230 -1.03 -7.71 -20.28
N SER A 231 -0.28 -8.81 -20.37
CA SER A 231 0.95 -9.05 -19.58
C SER A 231 2.04 -7.99 -19.80
N MET A 232 1.96 -7.20 -20.87
CA MET A 232 2.81 -6.04 -21.10
C MET A 232 2.76 -5.04 -19.94
N TYR A 233 1.59 -4.84 -19.33
CA TYR A 233 1.43 -3.84 -18.26
C TYR A 233 1.83 -4.39 -16.89
N SER A 234 1.51 -5.64 -16.56
CA SER A 234 2.02 -6.27 -15.34
C SER A 234 3.54 -6.45 -15.39
N THR A 235 4.10 -6.80 -16.55
CA THR A 235 5.57 -6.89 -16.73
C THR A 235 6.22 -5.50 -16.70
N LEU A 236 5.64 -4.47 -17.35
CA LEU A 236 6.16 -3.10 -17.20
C LEU A 236 6.06 -2.60 -15.75
N GLY A 237 5.02 -3.03 -15.03
CA GLY A 237 4.88 -2.93 -13.58
C GLY A 237 6.06 -3.53 -12.84
N GLN A 238 6.36 -4.82 -13.08
CA GLN A 238 7.52 -5.52 -12.52
C GLN A 238 8.83 -4.76 -12.78
N GLU A 239 9.11 -4.40 -14.03
CA GLU A 239 10.38 -3.77 -14.38
C GLU A 239 10.54 -2.37 -13.79
N VAL A 240 9.48 -1.56 -13.75
CA VAL A 240 9.55 -0.26 -13.06
C VAL A 240 9.65 -0.47 -11.54
N ALA A 241 8.98 -1.48 -10.98
CA ALA A 241 8.98 -1.77 -9.55
C ALA A 241 10.28 -2.42 -9.02
N HIS A 242 11.14 -2.98 -9.87
CA HIS A 242 12.53 -3.32 -9.49
C HIS A 242 13.36 -2.09 -9.05
N ARG A 243 12.86 -0.86 -9.19
CA ARG A 243 13.42 0.34 -8.53
C ARG A 243 13.23 0.34 -7.00
N TRP A 244 12.37 -0.53 -6.44
CA TRP A 244 12.12 -0.60 -5.00
C TRP A 244 11.99 -2.03 -4.43
N GLY A 245 11.61 -3.01 -5.24
CA GLY A 245 11.04 -4.28 -4.76
C GLY A 245 12.01 -5.40 -4.37
N SER A 246 11.44 -6.37 -3.64
CA SER A 246 11.80 -7.79 -3.68
C SER A 246 13.21 -8.25 -3.27
N SER A 247 13.96 -7.42 -2.53
CA SER A 247 15.16 -7.86 -1.79
C SER A 247 14.96 -7.92 -0.25
N LEU A 248 13.74 -7.67 0.22
CA LEU A 248 13.37 -7.62 1.65
C LEU A 248 13.56 -8.96 2.38
N ARG A 249 14.12 -8.87 3.60
CA ARG A 249 14.07 -9.91 4.63
C ARG A 249 13.08 -9.51 5.73
N PHE A 250 12.78 -10.43 6.63
CA PHE A 250 11.91 -10.20 7.80
C PHE A 250 12.44 -10.92 9.02
N VAL A 251 12.05 -10.51 10.23
CA VAL A 251 12.25 -11.29 11.45
C VAL A 251 11.12 -12.32 11.55
N ASP A 252 11.43 -13.63 11.54
CA ASP A 252 10.39 -14.66 11.68
C ASP A 252 9.84 -14.65 13.12
N PRO A 253 8.56 -14.28 13.35
CA PRO A 253 8.02 -14.02 14.68
C PRO A 253 7.96 -15.28 15.57
N ARG A 254 8.07 -16.48 14.98
CA ARG A 254 8.13 -17.75 15.72
C ARG A 254 9.53 -18.04 16.27
N THR A 255 10.57 -17.32 15.81
CA THR A 255 11.98 -17.64 16.12
C THR A 255 12.86 -16.45 16.51
N GLY A 256 12.47 -15.22 16.15
CA GLY A 256 13.28 -14.01 16.36
C GLY A 256 14.51 -13.89 15.44
N ASN A 257 14.61 -14.68 14.37
CA ASN A 257 15.74 -14.66 13.44
C ASN A 257 15.36 -13.99 12.12
N VAL A 258 16.30 -13.26 11.52
CA VAL A 258 16.15 -12.71 10.16
C VAL A 258 16.09 -13.84 9.13
N SER A 259 15.13 -13.73 8.21
CA SER A 259 14.71 -14.73 7.22
C SER A 259 14.53 -14.07 5.86
N ASN A 260 14.98 -14.74 4.79
CA ASN A 260 14.82 -14.28 3.40
C ASN A 260 13.73 -15.04 2.62
N LYS A 261 12.82 -15.75 3.32
CA LYS A 261 11.78 -16.59 2.69
C LYS A 261 10.77 -15.83 1.81
N LEU A 262 10.77 -14.50 1.82
CA LEU A 262 9.94 -13.70 0.91
C LEU A 262 10.41 -13.79 -0.55
N ILE A 263 11.72 -14.03 -0.75
CA ILE A 263 12.39 -13.83 -2.02
C ILE A 263 12.41 -15.14 -2.84
N GLY A 264 11.96 -15.05 -4.08
CA GLY A 264 11.86 -16.15 -5.05
C GLY A 264 12.85 -16.02 -6.21
N ARG A 265 12.33 -15.79 -7.42
CA ARG A 265 13.09 -15.84 -8.67
C ARG A 265 14.28 -14.88 -8.68
N ASP A 266 15.43 -15.43 -9.09
CA ASP A 266 16.77 -14.79 -9.20
C ASP A 266 17.28 -14.03 -7.95
N GLY A 267 16.55 -14.03 -6.83
CA GLY A 267 16.87 -13.23 -5.65
C GLY A 267 16.28 -11.81 -5.66
N SER A 268 15.37 -11.51 -6.60
CA SER A 268 14.85 -10.16 -6.87
C SER A 268 13.34 -10.10 -7.15
N HIS A 269 12.59 -11.16 -6.84
CA HIS A 269 11.12 -11.24 -6.98
C HIS A 269 10.51 -11.92 -5.74
N TRP A 270 9.19 -11.88 -5.55
CA TRP A 270 8.55 -12.64 -4.47
C TRP A 270 8.54 -14.14 -4.76
N ALA A 271 8.42 -14.96 -3.72
CA ALA A 271 8.32 -16.41 -3.84
C ALA A 271 6.86 -16.86 -3.87
N ALA A 272 6.52 -17.80 -4.75
CA ALA A 272 5.15 -18.28 -4.97
C ALA A 272 4.44 -18.91 -3.74
N TRP A 273 5.15 -19.17 -2.63
CA TRP A 273 4.57 -19.61 -1.34
C TRP A 273 4.22 -18.44 -0.38
N VAL A 274 4.47 -17.20 -0.78
CA VAL A 274 4.11 -15.98 -0.05
C VAL A 274 2.76 -15.51 -0.59
N ASP A 275 1.85 -15.18 0.31
CA ASP A 275 0.65 -14.44 -0.04
C ASP A 275 1.02 -12.96 -0.22
N THR A 276 0.82 -12.47 -1.44
CA THR A 276 1.21 -11.13 -1.86
C THR A 276 0.07 -10.43 -2.61
N ASP A 277 -1.18 -10.88 -2.40
CA ASP A 277 -2.37 -10.30 -3.05
C ASP A 277 -2.21 -10.17 -4.59
N ALA A 278 -1.57 -11.16 -5.20
CA ALA A 278 -1.20 -11.21 -6.62
C ALA A 278 -0.32 -10.02 -7.08
N SER A 279 0.77 -9.76 -6.35
CA SER A 279 1.81 -8.80 -6.78
C SER A 279 2.32 -9.07 -8.20
N VAL A 280 2.59 -8.03 -8.98
CA VAL A 280 3.30 -8.11 -10.28
C VAL A 280 4.78 -8.51 -10.15
N MET A 281 5.31 -8.67 -8.94
CA MET A 281 6.69 -9.10 -8.68
C MET A 281 6.75 -10.63 -8.42
N ASP A 282 6.34 -11.45 -9.39
CA ASP A 282 6.10 -12.92 -9.25
C ASP A 282 5.02 -13.33 -8.22
N GLY A 283 4.15 -12.41 -7.81
CA GLY A 283 3.24 -12.60 -6.68
C GLY A 283 2.01 -13.46 -6.94
N TRP A 284 1.65 -14.25 -5.94
CA TRP A 284 0.44 -15.08 -5.85
C TRP A 284 -0.50 -14.58 -4.74
N ASP A 285 -1.81 -14.77 -4.93
CA ASP A 285 -2.90 -14.55 -3.94
C ASP A 285 -3.39 -15.91 -3.40
N TRP A 286 -3.22 -16.14 -2.11
CA TRP A 286 -3.55 -17.40 -1.44
C TRP A 286 -4.74 -17.27 -0.49
N SER A 287 -5.92 -17.69 -0.94
CA SER A 287 -7.10 -17.80 -0.08
C SER A 287 -7.04 -19.08 0.76
N GLN A 288 -7.26 -19.01 2.08
CA GLN A 288 -7.25 -20.18 2.97
C GLN A 288 -8.68 -20.64 3.33
N ASP A 289 -9.00 -21.91 3.09
CA ASP A 289 -10.26 -22.54 3.52
C ASP A 289 -9.99 -23.96 4.07
N GLY A 290 -10.72 -24.38 5.10
CA GLY A 290 -10.63 -25.71 5.71
C GLY A 290 -9.28 -26.11 6.35
N GLY A 291 -8.24 -25.30 6.20
CA GLY A 291 -6.85 -25.63 6.54
C GLY A 291 -5.95 -25.90 5.32
N GLU A 292 -6.50 -25.85 4.11
CA GLU A 292 -5.77 -25.82 2.84
C GLU A 292 -5.71 -24.38 2.31
N PHE A 293 -4.73 -24.12 1.44
CA PHE A 293 -4.62 -22.85 0.69
C PHE A 293 -5.01 -23.11 -0.76
N LYS A 294 -5.76 -22.18 -1.36
CA LYS A 294 -6.14 -22.18 -2.77
C LYS A 294 -5.54 -20.92 -3.42
N LEU A 295 -4.80 -21.11 -4.49
CA LEU A 295 -4.36 -20.00 -5.35
C LEU A 295 -5.59 -19.43 -6.05
N VAL A 296 -5.81 -18.11 -5.97
CA VAL A 296 -6.99 -17.45 -6.56
C VAL A 296 -6.67 -16.35 -7.56
N ASN A 297 -5.45 -15.80 -7.56
CA ASN A 297 -5.00 -14.79 -8.52
C ASN A 297 -3.46 -14.75 -8.59
N ASP A 298 -2.90 -14.18 -9.66
CA ASP A 298 -1.46 -14.02 -9.87
C ASP A 298 -1.13 -12.80 -10.76
N MET A 299 0.02 -12.16 -10.54
CA MET A 299 0.60 -11.10 -11.41
C MET A 299 -0.35 -9.93 -11.79
N ASP A 300 -1.22 -9.52 -10.87
CA ASP A 300 -2.31 -8.57 -11.10
C ASP A 300 -1.96 -7.13 -10.71
N ARG A 301 -1.46 -6.89 -9.49
CA ARG A 301 -1.42 -5.54 -8.87
C ARG A 301 -0.14 -5.25 -8.09
N TYR A 302 -0.06 -4.11 -7.40
CA TYR A 302 0.94 -3.91 -6.35
C TYR A 302 0.36 -4.30 -4.99
N SER A 303 1.10 -5.14 -4.26
CA SER A 303 0.74 -5.60 -2.93
C SER A 303 1.01 -4.56 -1.85
N THR A 304 0.56 -4.82 -0.62
CA THR A 304 0.93 -4.00 0.54
C THR A 304 2.43 -3.96 0.84
N LEU A 305 3.22 -4.94 0.36
CA LEU A 305 4.69 -4.93 0.43
C LEU A 305 5.28 -4.01 -0.63
N ASP A 306 4.79 -4.09 -1.87
CA ASP A 306 5.27 -3.27 -2.98
C ASP A 306 4.93 -1.79 -2.73
N LEU A 307 3.68 -1.50 -2.35
CA LEU A 307 3.26 -0.14 -2.04
C LEU A 307 4.04 0.46 -0.84
N TYR A 308 4.48 -0.38 0.11
CA TYR A 308 5.40 0.06 1.16
C TYR A 308 6.78 0.41 0.59
N THR A 309 7.44 -0.50 -0.14
CA THR A 309 8.79 -0.24 -0.70
C THR A 309 8.81 0.91 -1.72
N MET A 310 7.73 1.10 -2.47
CA MET A 310 7.54 2.23 -3.38
C MET A 310 7.27 3.56 -2.65
N GLY A 311 6.94 3.54 -1.35
CA GLY A 311 6.57 4.73 -0.57
C GLY A 311 5.16 5.25 -0.87
N ALA A 312 4.32 4.42 -1.46
CA ALA A 312 2.89 4.69 -1.62
C ALA A 312 2.13 4.54 -0.28
N LEU A 313 2.63 3.73 0.66
CA LEU A 313 1.92 3.28 1.85
C LEU A 313 2.82 3.30 3.11
N PRO A 314 2.42 3.92 4.24
CA PRO A 314 3.12 3.82 5.53
C PRO A 314 2.84 2.49 6.25
N VAL A 315 3.68 2.11 7.23
CA VAL A 315 3.56 0.83 7.96
C VAL A 315 2.17 0.69 8.62
N ALA A 316 1.67 1.75 9.27
CA ALA A 316 0.39 1.77 9.97
C ALA A 316 -0.85 1.65 9.05
N SER A 317 -0.68 1.77 7.73
CA SER A 317 -1.74 1.51 6.74
C SER A 317 -1.59 0.18 6.01
N ALA A 318 -0.44 -0.48 6.14
CA ALA A 318 -0.18 -1.76 5.50
C ALA A 318 -1.03 -2.88 6.11
N GLN A 319 -1.42 -3.84 5.26
CA GLN A 319 -2.14 -5.02 5.71
C GLN A 319 -1.16 -6.13 6.18
N PRO A 320 -1.54 -6.95 7.15
CA PRO A 320 -0.85 -8.22 7.40
C PRO A 320 -0.92 -9.11 6.16
N PHE A 321 0.17 -9.81 5.88
CA PHE A 321 0.30 -10.81 4.82
C PHE A 321 0.80 -12.12 5.44
N PHE A 322 1.10 -13.16 4.65
CA PHE A 322 1.64 -14.40 5.21
C PHE A 322 2.52 -15.17 4.24
N PHE A 323 3.23 -16.18 4.73
CA PHE A 323 3.79 -17.23 3.88
C PHE A 323 3.40 -18.63 4.37
N ILE A 324 3.44 -19.59 3.46
CA ILE A 324 3.11 -20.98 3.71
C ILE A 324 4.42 -21.74 4.00
N ASP A 325 4.76 -21.92 5.27
CA ASP A 325 6.00 -22.62 5.62
C ASP A 325 5.89 -24.12 5.30
N GLY A 326 6.91 -24.64 4.64
CA GLY A 326 6.94 -26.01 4.13
C GLY A 326 5.94 -26.30 3.00
N ALA A 327 5.47 -25.27 2.27
CA ALA A 327 4.47 -25.37 1.20
C ALA A 327 4.63 -26.59 0.27
N ARG A 328 3.56 -27.37 0.12
CA ARG A 328 3.44 -28.48 -0.85
C ARG A 328 2.11 -28.41 -1.58
N PHE A 329 2.09 -28.68 -2.88
CA PHE A 329 0.83 -28.74 -3.62
C PHE A 329 -0.06 -29.88 -3.10
N THR A 330 -1.36 -29.63 -2.95
CA THR A 330 -2.31 -30.59 -2.36
C THR A 330 -2.47 -31.86 -3.22
N GLU A 331 -2.46 -33.04 -2.59
CA GLU A 331 -2.85 -34.29 -3.26
C GLU A 331 -4.34 -34.26 -3.62
N ARG A 332 -4.66 -34.36 -4.91
CA ARG A 332 -6.04 -34.23 -5.42
C ARG A 332 -6.82 -35.55 -5.39
N ASP A 333 -8.15 -35.47 -5.32
CA ASP A 333 -9.06 -36.63 -5.38
C ASP A 333 -8.75 -37.60 -6.54
N GLU A 334 -8.94 -38.92 -6.31
CA GLU A 334 -8.73 -39.97 -7.33
C GLU A 334 -9.57 -39.70 -8.60
N GLY A 335 -8.91 -39.21 -9.66
CA GLY A 335 -9.54 -38.89 -10.95
C GLY A 335 -9.58 -37.39 -11.30
N ALA A 336 -9.08 -36.51 -10.43
CA ALA A 336 -8.75 -35.13 -10.78
C ALA A 336 -7.58 -35.05 -11.78
N TYR A 337 -7.44 -33.90 -12.46
CA TYR A 337 -6.28 -33.63 -13.31
C TYR A 337 -5.04 -33.33 -12.45
N SER A 338 -3.90 -33.90 -12.84
CA SER A 338 -2.59 -33.68 -12.21
C SER A 338 -1.64 -33.04 -13.21
N MET A 339 -0.90 -32.01 -12.78
CA MET A 339 0.23 -31.45 -13.53
C MET A 339 1.55 -32.20 -13.24
N GLY A 340 1.50 -33.31 -12.49
CA GLY A 340 2.69 -34.03 -12.03
C GLY A 340 3.39 -33.37 -10.83
N LEU A 341 2.73 -32.43 -10.16
CA LEU A 341 3.25 -31.66 -9.01
C LEU A 341 2.61 -32.05 -7.67
N ASP A 342 1.67 -33.00 -7.66
CA ASP A 342 0.84 -33.28 -6.48
C ASP A 342 1.68 -33.88 -5.35
N GLY A 343 1.67 -33.24 -4.17
CA GLY A 343 2.51 -33.60 -3.04
C GLY A 343 3.98 -33.14 -3.15
N ASP A 344 4.41 -32.50 -4.25
CA ASP A 344 5.73 -31.86 -4.34
C ASP A 344 5.76 -30.52 -3.60
N ALA A 345 6.97 -30.08 -3.22
CA ALA A 345 7.16 -28.76 -2.62
C ALA A 345 6.93 -27.67 -3.67
N VAL A 346 6.27 -26.58 -3.29
CA VAL A 346 6.04 -25.42 -4.18
C VAL A 346 7.40 -24.78 -4.50
N PRO A 347 7.82 -24.65 -5.78
CA PRO A 347 9.02 -23.90 -6.14
C PRO A 347 8.86 -22.40 -5.86
N ALA A 348 9.95 -21.70 -5.60
CA ALA A 348 9.89 -20.25 -5.35
C ALA A 348 9.49 -19.48 -6.61
N ASP A 349 9.88 -19.99 -7.77
CA ASP A 349 9.73 -19.45 -9.13
C ASP A 349 8.55 -20.07 -9.89
N ALA A 350 7.56 -20.63 -9.19
CA ALA A 350 6.48 -21.43 -9.79
C ALA A 350 5.58 -20.64 -10.76
N VAL A 351 5.46 -19.32 -10.60
CA VAL A 351 4.60 -18.47 -11.45
C VAL A 351 4.99 -18.49 -12.93
N LEU A 352 6.29 -18.51 -13.25
CA LEU A 352 6.77 -18.59 -14.65
C LEU A 352 6.61 -19.98 -15.27
N GLN A 353 6.27 -20.99 -14.48
CA GLN A 353 6.20 -22.39 -14.91
C GLN A 353 4.77 -22.84 -15.24
N LEU A 354 3.76 -22.02 -14.90
CA LEU A 354 2.34 -22.33 -14.99
C LEU A 354 1.58 -21.31 -15.86
N PRO A 355 0.42 -21.67 -16.45
CA PRO A 355 -0.52 -20.70 -16.99
C PRO A 355 -1.14 -19.85 -15.89
N GLY A 356 -1.56 -18.62 -16.21
CA GLY A 356 -2.26 -17.74 -15.28
C GLY A 356 -3.54 -18.35 -14.70
N VAL A 357 -3.89 -17.95 -13.48
CA VAL A 357 -4.90 -18.63 -12.65
C VAL A 357 -6.28 -18.66 -13.31
N ALA A 358 -6.71 -17.58 -13.97
CA ALA A 358 -7.97 -17.51 -14.68
C ALA A 358 -8.13 -18.62 -15.74
N PHE A 359 -7.08 -18.88 -16.53
CA PHE A 359 -7.09 -19.94 -17.56
C PHE A 359 -7.13 -21.36 -16.94
N MET A 360 -6.50 -21.55 -15.78
CA MET A 360 -6.62 -22.78 -15.01
C MET A 360 -8.07 -22.98 -14.51
N GLU A 361 -8.68 -21.95 -13.92
CA GLU A 361 -10.06 -22.01 -13.42
C GLU A 361 -11.09 -22.26 -14.55
N GLU A 362 -10.97 -21.57 -15.68
CA GLU A 362 -11.81 -21.82 -16.88
C GLU A 362 -11.64 -23.23 -17.46
N SER A 363 -10.49 -23.86 -17.21
CA SER A 363 -10.20 -25.25 -17.55
C SER A 363 -10.67 -26.24 -16.47
N GLY A 364 -11.24 -25.74 -15.37
CA GLY A 364 -11.75 -26.52 -14.24
C GLY A 364 -10.65 -27.11 -13.37
N ILE A 365 -9.47 -26.49 -13.37
CA ILE A 365 -8.27 -26.82 -12.61
C ILE A 365 -8.13 -25.77 -11.51
N TYR A 366 -7.97 -26.23 -10.27
CA TYR A 366 -7.63 -25.37 -9.14
C TYR A 366 -6.28 -25.83 -8.58
N LEU A 367 -5.42 -24.89 -8.21
CA LEU A 367 -4.13 -25.15 -7.59
C LEU A 367 -4.26 -24.92 -6.08
N GLY A 368 -4.07 -25.99 -5.30
CA GLY A 368 -4.10 -25.95 -3.85
C GLY A 368 -2.73 -26.25 -3.26
N ALA A 369 -2.47 -25.77 -2.05
CA ALA A 369 -1.30 -26.09 -1.25
C ALA A 369 -1.64 -26.39 0.21
N THR A 370 -0.68 -27.04 0.87
CA THR A 370 -0.68 -27.39 2.29
C THR A 370 0.62 -26.91 2.93
N GLY A 371 0.57 -26.52 4.20
CA GLY A 371 1.72 -26.04 4.96
C GLY A 371 1.30 -25.35 6.26
N GLU A 372 2.23 -24.70 6.94
CA GLU A 372 1.96 -23.88 8.14
C GLU A 372 1.75 -22.42 7.72
N ARG A 373 0.61 -21.81 8.06
CA ARG A 373 0.42 -20.35 7.88
C ARG A 373 1.33 -19.62 8.86
N VAL A 374 2.16 -18.71 8.36
CA VAL A 374 2.97 -17.80 9.17
C VAL A 374 2.59 -16.38 8.77
N ASP A 375 1.70 -15.77 9.57
CA ASP A 375 1.33 -14.37 9.44
C ASP A 375 2.52 -13.45 9.71
N LEU A 376 2.60 -12.37 8.92
CA LEU A 376 3.63 -11.35 8.96
C LEU A 376 3.01 -9.95 8.78
N THR A 377 3.75 -8.95 9.23
CA THR A 377 3.45 -7.53 9.07
C THR A 377 4.61 -6.82 8.37
N ILE A 378 4.39 -5.60 7.87
CA ILE A 378 5.51 -4.75 7.41
C ILE A 378 6.46 -4.45 8.57
N GLN A 379 6.00 -4.43 9.83
CA GLN A 379 6.89 -4.26 10.97
C GLN A 379 7.90 -5.42 11.11
N ASP A 380 7.56 -6.65 10.72
CA ASP A 380 8.54 -7.76 10.70
C ASP A 380 9.66 -7.53 9.68
N VAL A 381 9.38 -6.80 8.60
CA VAL A 381 10.34 -6.33 7.60
C VAL A 381 11.17 -5.16 8.14
N VAL A 382 10.54 -4.13 8.69
CA VAL A 382 11.20 -2.99 9.36
C VAL A 382 12.13 -3.47 10.48
N ASN A 383 11.72 -4.51 11.22
CA ASN A 383 12.52 -5.13 12.26
C ASN A 383 13.79 -5.81 11.71
N ALA A 384 13.84 -6.20 10.44
CA ALA A 384 15.02 -6.77 9.77
C ALA A 384 15.87 -5.74 9.00
N GLU A 385 15.24 -4.79 8.30
CA GLU A 385 15.89 -3.86 7.36
C GLU A 385 16.09 -2.43 7.92
N GLY A 386 15.31 -2.03 8.92
CA GLY A 386 15.16 -0.64 9.35
C GLY A 386 13.95 0.04 8.70
N ASN A 387 13.74 1.32 9.01
CA ASN A 387 12.72 2.13 8.33
C ASN A 387 13.08 2.31 6.85
N ARG A 388 12.08 2.28 5.97
CA ARG A 388 12.24 2.86 4.63
C ARG A 388 12.56 4.36 4.77
N CYS A 389 13.64 4.79 4.14
CA CYS A 389 14.05 6.20 4.08
C CYS A 389 14.22 6.61 2.61
N PRO A 390 13.59 7.71 2.12
CA PRO A 390 12.52 8.46 2.79
C PRO A 390 11.31 7.58 3.14
N ASP A 391 10.43 8.06 4.01
CA ASP A 391 9.18 7.38 4.35
C ASP A 391 8.10 7.57 3.25
N ALA A 392 6.84 7.26 3.57
CA ALA A 392 5.71 7.42 2.65
C ALA A 392 5.27 8.89 2.46
N ASP A 393 5.67 9.84 3.30
CA ASP A 393 5.27 11.26 3.19
C ASP A 393 6.36 12.12 2.52
N HIS A 394 7.62 11.71 2.64
CA HIS A 394 8.79 12.42 2.12
C HIS A 394 9.35 11.81 0.82
N THR A 395 8.77 10.71 0.31
CA THR A 395 9.17 10.10 -0.97
C THR A 395 8.78 10.94 -2.18
N GLN A 396 9.49 10.78 -3.30
CA GLN A 396 9.00 11.27 -4.58
C GLN A 396 7.70 10.53 -4.97
N LYS A 397 6.65 11.30 -5.28
CA LYS A 397 5.33 10.78 -5.69
C LYS A 397 5.11 10.78 -7.21
N ALA A 398 5.70 11.75 -7.93
CA ALA A 398 5.55 11.90 -9.38
C ALA A 398 6.81 11.44 -10.13
N TRP A 399 6.63 10.53 -11.08
CA TRP A 399 7.68 9.86 -11.85
C TRP A 399 7.48 10.09 -13.35
N ARG A 400 8.56 10.31 -14.10
CA ARG A 400 8.50 10.59 -15.54
C ARG A 400 9.25 9.54 -16.35
N GLN A 401 8.61 8.99 -17.37
CA GLN A 401 9.09 7.83 -18.13
C GLN A 401 9.15 8.11 -19.63
N ALA A 402 10.35 8.35 -20.19
CA ALA A 402 10.50 8.61 -21.62
C ALA A 402 10.36 7.31 -22.44
N VAL A 403 9.32 7.20 -23.27
CA VAL A 403 9.14 6.07 -24.18
C VAL A 403 9.94 6.28 -25.47
N VAL A 404 10.80 5.31 -25.78
CA VAL A 404 11.68 5.32 -26.95
C VAL A 404 11.41 4.09 -27.83
N LEU A 405 11.15 4.33 -29.12
CA LEU A 405 10.99 3.28 -30.11
C LEU A 405 12.24 3.13 -30.97
N VAL A 406 12.86 1.95 -30.94
CA VAL A 406 14.01 1.60 -31.79
C VAL A 406 13.53 0.82 -33.02
N THR A 407 13.77 1.36 -34.21
CA THR A 407 13.38 0.67 -35.45
C THR A 407 14.34 -0.45 -35.83
N ASN A 408 13.91 -1.36 -36.71
CA ASN A 408 14.78 -2.37 -37.31
C ASN A 408 15.78 -1.71 -38.30
N ILE A 409 16.91 -2.36 -38.59
CA ILE A 409 17.98 -1.80 -39.43
C ILE A 409 17.44 -1.46 -40.83
N GLY A 410 17.41 -0.16 -41.14
CA GLY A 410 16.95 0.35 -42.44
C GLY A 410 15.44 0.59 -42.55
N GLN A 411 14.65 0.36 -41.49
CA GLN A 411 13.29 0.88 -41.37
C GLN A 411 13.37 2.34 -40.90
N THR A 412 12.80 3.26 -41.66
CA THR A 412 12.80 4.68 -41.30
C THR A 412 11.74 5.00 -40.23
N ALA A 413 11.92 6.10 -39.51
CA ALA A 413 10.95 6.59 -38.52
C ALA A 413 9.56 6.88 -39.14
N ALA A 414 9.50 7.17 -40.44
CA ALA A 414 8.25 7.35 -41.18
C ALA A 414 7.55 6.02 -41.53
N GLU A 415 8.30 4.92 -41.60
CA GLU A 415 7.75 3.56 -41.80
C GLU A 415 7.34 2.91 -40.47
N ALA A 416 7.87 3.38 -39.34
CA ALA A 416 7.48 2.99 -37.98
C ALA A 416 6.24 3.74 -37.43
N ALA A 417 5.52 4.50 -38.29
CA ALA A 417 4.38 5.31 -37.86
C ALA A 417 3.15 4.50 -37.37
N GLY A 418 3.11 3.19 -37.65
CA GLY A 418 2.13 2.28 -37.05
C GLY A 418 2.50 1.91 -35.62
N ASP A 419 3.75 1.48 -35.42
CA ASP A 419 4.32 1.15 -34.11
C ASP A 419 4.24 2.33 -33.12
N VAL A 420 4.44 3.57 -33.60
CA VAL A 420 4.24 4.79 -32.81
C VAL A 420 2.78 4.97 -32.40
N ALA A 421 1.82 4.75 -33.31
CA ALA A 421 0.40 4.91 -32.99
C ALA A 421 -0.09 3.87 -31.97
N ASP A 422 0.42 2.64 -32.05
CA ASP A 422 0.21 1.61 -31.04
C ASP A 422 0.81 2.05 -29.69
N LEU A 423 2.03 2.61 -29.66
CA LEU A 423 2.67 3.08 -28.42
C LEU A 423 1.99 4.31 -27.79
N GLU A 424 1.33 5.19 -28.54
CA GLU A 424 0.49 6.26 -27.94
C GLU A 424 -0.68 5.67 -27.14
N THR A 425 -1.27 4.56 -27.60
CA THR A 425 -2.28 3.81 -26.83
C THR A 425 -1.65 3.14 -25.60
N VAL A 426 -0.43 2.59 -25.73
CA VAL A 426 0.30 1.99 -24.59
C VAL A 426 0.59 3.02 -23.51
N ILE A 427 1.02 4.24 -23.88
CA ILE A 427 1.28 5.35 -22.95
C ILE A 427 0.03 5.69 -22.13
N ALA A 428 -1.08 6.02 -22.81
CA ALA A 428 -2.31 6.41 -22.13
C ALA A 428 -2.92 5.29 -21.26
N THR A 429 -2.74 4.03 -21.65
CA THR A 429 -3.20 2.87 -20.87
C THR A 429 -2.27 2.59 -19.68
N TRP A 430 -0.95 2.75 -19.86
CA TRP A 430 0.06 2.56 -18.81
C TRP A 430 -0.09 3.57 -17.67
N GLU A 431 -0.31 4.84 -17.98
CA GLU A 431 -0.54 5.90 -16.99
C GLU A 431 -1.80 5.62 -16.14
N ALA A 432 -2.88 5.18 -16.79
CA ALA A 432 -4.11 4.77 -16.13
C ALA A 432 -3.93 3.49 -15.28
N TRP A 433 -3.20 2.49 -15.80
CA TRP A 433 -2.88 1.24 -15.12
C TRP A 433 -2.05 1.51 -13.86
N TRP A 434 -1.02 2.34 -13.96
CA TRP A 434 -0.18 2.74 -12.84
C TRP A 434 -0.99 3.47 -11.76
N SER A 435 -1.83 4.42 -12.16
CA SER A 435 -2.69 5.17 -11.24
C SER A 435 -3.67 4.27 -10.48
N ASP A 436 -4.28 3.28 -11.16
CA ASP A 436 -5.17 2.31 -10.52
C ASP A 436 -4.41 1.37 -9.58
N ARG A 437 -3.35 0.72 -10.07
CA ARG A 437 -2.61 -0.32 -9.34
C ARG A 437 -1.72 0.22 -8.22
N THR A 438 -1.37 1.51 -8.22
CA THR A 438 -0.77 2.21 -7.07
C THR A 438 -1.80 2.88 -6.15
N ALA A 439 -3.11 2.60 -6.33
CA ALA A 439 -4.21 3.19 -5.57
C ALA A 439 -4.20 4.73 -5.53
N ARG A 440 -3.75 5.36 -6.63
CA ARG A 440 -3.56 6.81 -6.82
C ARG A 440 -2.55 7.46 -5.87
N ALA A 441 -1.75 6.66 -5.16
CA ALA A 441 -0.73 7.15 -4.23
C ALA A 441 0.62 7.47 -4.90
N LEU A 442 0.80 7.11 -6.17
CA LEU A 442 1.92 7.51 -7.02
C LEU A 442 1.40 7.88 -8.41
N THR A 443 2.03 8.87 -9.03
CA THR A 443 1.74 9.30 -10.40
C THR A 443 2.94 8.97 -11.27
N LEU A 444 2.68 8.40 -12.44
CA LEU A 444 3.67 8.18 -13.47
C LEU A 444 3.13 8.78 -14.78
N CYS A 445 3.92 9.64 -15.41
CA CYS A 445 3.60 10.24 -16.71
C CYS A 445 4.65 9.85 -17.74
N ALA A 446 4.20 9.31 -18.87
CA ALA A 446 5.00 8.94 -20.02
C ALA A 446 4.86 9.90 -21.21
N GLY A 447 3.92 10.86 -21.13
CA GLY A 447 3.90 12.05 -21.97
C GLY A 447 5.20 12.87 -21.92
N LEU A 448 5.85 13.10 -23.06
CA LEU A 448 7.16 13.78 -23.12
C LEU A 448 7.09 15.27 -22.77
N ASP A 449 6.07 15.95 -23.31
CA ASP A 449 5.86 17.39 -23.09
C ASP A 449 4.89 17.68 -21.92
N GLU A 450 4.60 16.68 -21.07
CA GLU A 450 3.63 16.77 -19.97
C GLU A 450 4.22 17.25 -18.63
N GLU A 451 3.41 18.00 -17.88
CA GLU A 451 3.69 18.41 -16.50
C GLU A 451 3.22 17.31 -15.53
N CYS A 452 4.17 16.53 -15.03
CA CYS A 452 3.86 15.41 -14.14
C CYS A 452 3.80 15.86 -12.67
N VAL A 453 2.61 15.83 -12.09
CA VAL A 453 2.33 16.21 -10.70
C VAL A 453 1.44 15.16 -10.04
N GLN A 454 1.74 14.81 -8.78
CA GLN A 454 0.82 14.03 -7.95
C GLN A 454 -0.23 14.97 -7.37
N PRO A 455 -1.54 14.69 -7.55
CA PRO A 455 -2.59 15.31 -6.73
C PRO A 455 -2.52 14.71 -5.33
N GLU A 456 -2.31 15.55 -4.33
CA GLU A 456 -2.27 15.15 -2.93
C GLU A 456 -3.55 15.66 -2.24
N ALA A 457 -4.19 14.79 -1.48
CA ALA A 457 -5.35 15.15 -0.66
C ALA A 457 -4.93 15.19 0.81
N GLU A 458 -5.59 16.03 1.60
CA GLU A 458 -5.39 16.14 3.04
C GLU A 458 -6.77 16.27 3.72
N LEU A 459 -6.90 15.62 4.88
CA LEU A 459 -8.00 15.87 5.81
C LEU A 459 -7.45 16.57 7.04
N SER A 460 -8.07 17.69 7.41
CA SER A 460 -7.74 18.45 8.60
C SER A 460 -9.01 18.97 9.28
N GLY A 461 -8.87 19.52 10.49
CA GLY A 461 -10.00 19.93 11.32
C GLY A 461 -10.81 18.75 11.86
N GLY A 462 -10.88 18.66 13.19
CA GLY A 462 -11.68 17.66 13.92
C GLY A 462 -12.64 18.27 14.92
N ASP A 463 -13.10 19.50 14.68
CA ASP A 463 -13.85 20.29 15.65
C ASP A 463 -15.28 19.74 15.81
N VAL A 464 -15.52 19.07 16.94
CA VAL A 464 -16.82 18.51 17.33
C VAL A 464 -17.54 19.49 18.25
N ARG A 465 -18.62 20.09 17.75
CA ARG A 465 -19.42 21.08 18.50
C ARG A 465 -20.81 20.56 18.81
N ALA A 466 -21.20 20.64 20.08
CA ALA A 466 -22.61 20.56 20.45
C ALA A 466 -23.36 21.76 19.86
N GLU A 467 -24.60 21.58 19.38
CA GLU A 467 -25.38 22.72 18.87
C GLU A 467 -25.80 23.72 19.96
N ALA A 468 -25.69 23.37 21.25
CA ALA A 468 -25.86 24.30 22.37
C ALA A 468 -25.09 23.88 23.64
N GLY A 469 -24.18 24.74 24.11
CA GLY A 469 -23.46 24.59 25.37
C GLY A 469 -22.12 23.85 25.27
N ASP A 470 -21.41 23.78 26.39
CA ASP A 470 -20.01 23.31 26.46
C ASP A 470 -19.90 21.77 26.65
N VAL A 471 -21.00 21.03 26.45
CA VAL A 471 -21.10 19.58 26.64
C VAL A 471 -22.05 18.99 25.60
N ILE A 472 -21.63 17.89 24.97
CA ILE A 472 -22.44 17.10 24.04
C ILE A 472 -23.38 16.20 24.86
N GLU A 473 -24.67 16.54 24.98
CA GLU A 473 -25.64 15.74 25.76
C GLU A 473 -26.27 14.59 24.94
N ALA A 474 -26.63 13.49 25.60
CA ALA A 474 -27.44 12.43 25.00
C ALA A 474 -28.81 12.97 24.55
N GLY A 475 -29.32 12.50 23.41
CA GLY A 475 -30.55 13.03 22.79
C GLY A 475 -30.35 14.35 22.04
N THR A 476 -29.11 14.74 21.73
CA THR A 476 -28.79 15.96 20.94
C THR A 476 -28.07 15.64 19.64
N THR A 477 -28.13 16.58 18.70
CA THR A 477 -27.28 16.61 17.51
C THR A 477 -26.03 17.44 17.82
N MET A 478 -24.89 16.92 17.41
CA MET A 478 -23.61 17.63 17.35
C MET A 478 -23.17 17.75 15.89
N ARG A 479 -22.24 18.67 15.61
CA ARG A 479 -21.61 18.82 14.30
C ARG A 479 -20.15 18.43 14.39
N LEU A 480 -19.73 17.49 13.55
CA LEU A 480 -18.33 17.29 13.23
C LEU A 480 -18.01 18.14 11.99
N ARG A 481 -17.07 19.07 12.11
CA ARG A 481 -16.54 19.79 10.94
C ARG A 481 -15.24 19.11 10.49
N ILE A 482 -15.26 18.60 9.26
CA ILE A 482 -14.08 18.10 8.54
C ILE A 482 -13.71 19.11 7.47
N ALA A 483 -12.44 19.45 7.34
CA ALA A 483 -11.91 20.30 6.28
C ALA A 483 -11.09 19.44 5.30
N SER A 484 -11.53 19.36 4.05
CA SER A 484 -10.82 18.66 2.97
C SER A 484 -9.99 19.66 2.17
N ILE A 485 -8.74 19.32 1.88
CA ILE A 485 -7.77 20.20 1.22
C ILE A 485 -7.05 19.46 0.10
N ALA A 486 -6.73 20.17 -0.99
CA ALA A 486 -5.84 19.70 -2.05
C ALA A 486 -4.44 20.33 -1.90
N ARG A 487 -3.40 19.51 -2.01
CA ARG A 487 -1.98 19.89 -2.04
C ARG A 487 -1.40 19.55 -3.41
N VAL A 488 -0.39 20.31 -3.83
CA VAL A 488 0.34 20.19 -5.12
C VAL A 488 -0.51 20.46 -6.37
N ALA A 489 -1.61 19.72 -6.57
CA ALA A 489 -2.52 19.85 -7.72
C ALA A 489 -4.00 19.68 -7.29
N PRO A 490 -4.98 20.10 -8.10
CA PRO A 490 -6.40 19.98 -7.75
C PRO A 490 -6.86 18.52 -7.58
N VAL A 491 -7.66 18.27 -6.54
CA VAL A 491 -8.26 16.95 -6.27
C VAL A 491 -9.69 16.94 -6.82
N THR A 492 -10.04 15.95 -7.64
CA THR A 492 -11.30 15.94 -8.40
C THR A 492 -12.36 15.00 -7.82
N ASN A 493 -13.62 15.41 -7.96
CA ASN A 493 -14.82 14.61 -7.67
C ASN A 493 -14.86 14.04 -6.23
N ALA A 494 -14.30 14.77 -5.27
CA ALA A 494 -13.98 14.24 -3.94
C ALA A 494 -15.21 13.91 -3.09
N ARG A 495 -15.09 12.85 -2.27
CA ARG A 495 -16.16 12.21 -1.49
C ARG A 495 -15.68 11.85 -0.09
N LEU A 496 -16.43 12.26 0.94
CA LEU A 496 -16.23 11.79 2.31
C LEU A 496 -17.09 10.57 2.60
N LEU A 497 -16.46 9.41 2.80
CA LEU A 497 -17.10 8.20 3.33
C LEU A 497 -16.88 8.15 4.86
N LEU A 498 -17.93 7.86 5.62
CA LEU A 498 -17.93 7.97 7.08
C LEU A 498 -18.33 6.64 7.74
N THR A 499 -17.59 6.21 8.77
CA THR A 499 -17.87 5.00 9.56
C THR A 499 -17.74 5.29 11.05
N VAL A 500 -18.77 4.94 11.85
CA VAL A 500 -18.70 5.06 13.32
C VAL A 500 -18.22 3.76 13.94
N LYS A 501 -17.24 3.83 14.86
CA LYS A 501 -16.65 2.70 15.59
C LYS A 501 -16.61 2.97 17.10
N GLY A 502 -16.38 1.91 17.89
CA GLY A 502 -16.15 2.00 19.33
C GLY A 502 -17.41 1.82 20.21
N SER A 503 -17.20 1.87 21.52
CA SER A 503 -18.18 1.46 22.56
C SER A 503 -19.55 2.14 22.53
N GLY A 504 -19.64 3.35 21.96
CA GLY A 504 -20.89 4.09 21.82
C GLY A 504 -21.54 4.02 20.43
N ALA A 505 -20.95 3.33 19.46
CA ALA A 505 -21.36 3.39 18.04
C ALA A 505 -22.83 3.03 17.81
N ASP A 506 -23.36 2.02 18.50
CA ASP A 506 -24.77 1.58 18.42
C ASP A 506 -25.79 2.67 18.85
N TYR A 507 -25.32 3.75 19.47
CA TYR A 507 -26.12 4.88 19.96
C TYR A 507 -25.97 6.16 19.12
N VAL A 508 -25.29 6.08 17.98
CA VAL A 508 -24.99 7.21 17.09
C VAL A 508 -25.66 7.00 15.71
N SER A 509 -26.40 7.99 15.23
CA SER A 509 -26.79 8.08 13.81
C SER A 509 -26.00 9.18 13.10
N ILE A 510 -25.40 8.82 11.96
CA ILE A 510 -24.84 9.76 10.98
C ILE A 510 -25.67 9.68 9.69
N GLU A 511 -25.65 10.72 8.86
CA GLU A 511 -26.26 10.64 7.53
C GLU A 511 -25.51 9.60 6.69
N SER A 512 -26.19 8.52 6.31
CA SER A 512 -25.56 7.32 5.76
C SER A 512 -25.29 7.46 4.25
N GLY A 513 -24.03 7.63 3.86
CA GLY A 513 -23.60 7.62 2.47
C GLY A 513 -22.19 8.16 2.26
N GLU A 514 -21.85 8.42 1.00
CA GLU A 514 -20.72 9.26 0.63
C GLU A 514 -21.21 10.71 0.53
N VAL A 515 -20.60 11.62 1.30
CA VAL A 515 -20.90 13.04 1.27
C VAL A 515 -20.02 13.69 0.19
N ALA A 516 -20.64 14.26 -0.83
CA ALA A 516 -19.92 14.90 -1.93
C ALA A 516 -19.25 16.21 -1.46
N VAL A 517 -17.92 16.25 -1.56
CA VAL A 517 -17.11 17.46 -1.34
C VAL A 517 -16.96 18.23 -2.67
N GLY A 518 -16.79 17.51 -3.78
CA GLY A 518 -16.63 18.07 -5.13
C GLY A 518 -15.17 18.25 -5.54
N ASP A 519 -14.92 19.10 -6.53
CA ASP A 519 -13.55 19.45 -6.93
C ASP A 519 -12.93 20.44 -5.94
N ILE A 520 -11.67 20.21 -5.57
CA ILE A 520 -10.90 21.02 -4.62
C ILE A 520 -9.71 21.63 -5.37
N ASP A 521 -9.72 22.96 -5.55
CA ASP A 521 -8.58 23.70 -6.10
C ASP A 521 -7.35 23.58 -5.17
N VAL A 522 -6.13 23.67 -5.73
CA VAL A 522 -4.88 23.60 -4.94
C VAL A 522 -4.83 24.68 -3.84
N ASP A 523 -4.44 24.26 -2.63
CA ASP A 523 -4.47 25.03 -1.37
C ASP A 523 -5.85 25.58 -0.95
N ALA A 524 -6.94 25.19 -1.63
CA ALA A 524 -8.29 25.50 -1.19
C ALA A 524 -8.77 24.54 -0.10
N THR A 525 -9.48 25.08 0.89
CA THR A 525 -10.10 24.32 1.98
C THR A 525 -11.62 24.25 1.77
N VAL A 526 -12.16 23.03 1.73
CA VAL A 526 -13.62 22.78 1.67
C VAL A 526 -14.09 22.23 3.00
N ASP A 527 -14.82 23.06 3.75
CA ASP A 527 -15.44 22.70 5.02
C ASP A 527 -16.72 21.88 4.80
N THR A 528 -16.75 20.65 5.31
CA THR A 528 -17.94 19.80 5.39
C THR A 528 -18.41 19.72 6.84
N GLU A 529 -19.56 20.33 7.16
CA GLU A 529 -20.24 20.13 8.44
C GLU A 529 -21.17 18.92 8.38
N LEU A 530 -20.94 17.96 9.27
CA LEU A 530 -21.64 16.67 9.32
C LEU A 530 -22.51 16.59 10.59
N PRO A 531 -23.85 16.47 10.46
CA PRO A 531 -24.72 16.25 11.61
C PRO A 531 -24.55 14.82 12.14
N ILE A 532 -24.30 14.72 13.44
CA ILE A 532 -24.16 13.45 14.15
C ILE A 532 -25.17 13.48 15.31
N GLU A 533 -26.17 12.60 15.22
CA GLU A 533 -27.25 12.46 16.20
C GLU A 533 -26.86 11.45 17.28
N LEU A 534 -27.11 11.78 18.54
CA LEU A 534 -26.93 10.87 19.67
C LEU A 534 -28.29 10.45 20.23
N SER A 535 -28.47 9.14 20.43
CA SER A 535 -29.66 8.58 21.08
C SER A 535 -29.89 9.16 22.48
N ASP A 536 -31.16 9.33 22.88
CA ASP A 536 -31.57 9.59 24.27
C ASP A 536 -31.01 8.54 25.25
N GLU A 537 -30.71 7.33 24.75
CA GLU A 537 -30.18 6.20 25.52
C GLU A 537 -28.64 6.13 25.55
N TYR A 538 -27.91 7.10 24.96
CA TYR A 538 -26.44 7.09 24.89
C TYR A 538 -25.82 6.97 26.31
N PRO A 539 -25.04 5.90 26.59
CA PRO A 539 -24.57 5.60 27.94
C PRO A 539 -23.42 6.51 28.40
N CYS A 540 -23.41 6.89 29.68
CA CYS A 540 -22.36 7.76 30.23
C CYS A 540 -20.98 7.09 30.20
N GLY A 541 -19.96 7.79 29.71
CA GLY A 541 -18.57 7.34 29.79
C GLY A 541 -18.14 6.31 28.74
N THR A 542 -19.00 6.00 27.76
CA THR A 542 -18.54 5.42 26.49
C THR A 542 -17.97 6.51 25.58
N SER A 543 -17.29 6.07 24.52
CA SER A 543 -16.83 6.91 23.41
C SER A 543 -17.12 6.26 22.08
N PHE A 544 -17.12 7.07 21.02
CA PHE A 544 -17.10 6.61 19.64
C PHE A 544 -15.99 7.31 18.86
N THR A 545 -15.60 6.72 17.74
CA THR A 545 -14.69 7.32 16.76
C THR A 545 -15.42 7.38 15.43
N VAL A 546 -15.38 8.54 14.76
CA VAL A 546 -15.76 8.69 13.36
C VAL A 546 -14.50 8.50 12.53
N GLU A 547 -14.43 7.39 11.81
CA GLU A 547 -13.45 7.21 10.74
C GLU A 547 -14.00 7.87 9.48
N ALA A 548 -13.27 8.85 8.96
CA ALA A 548 -13.57 9.52 7.70
C ALA A 548 -12.54 9.10 6.65
N ILE A 549 -13.00 8.85 5.41
CA ILE A 549 -12.15 8.56 4.27
C ILE A 549 -12.49 9.54 3.16
N LEU A 550 -11.54 10.38 2.77
CA LEU A 550 -11.64 11.25 1.61
C LEU A 550 -11.16 10.49 0.38
N ARG A 551 -12.11 10.16 -0.50
CA ARG A 551 -11.86 9.52 -1.80
C ARG A 551 -11.88 10.57 -2.90
N SER A 552 -11.16 10.32 -3.98
CA SER A 552 -11.18 11.16 -5.18
C SER A 552 -10.94 10.32 -6.43
N ASP A 553 -11.09 10.93 -7.61
CA ASP A 553 -10.81 10.22 -8.87
C ASP A 553 -9.31 10.23 -9.23
N ASN A 554 -8.50 11.12 -8.64
CA ASN A 554 -7.10 11.39 -9.04
C ASN A 554 -6.04 11.43 -7.91
N ALA A 555 -6.43 11.37 -6.64
CA ALA A 555 -5.53 11.28 -5.47
C ALA A 555 -5.87 10.04 -4.62
N ALA A 556 -4.93 9.61 -3.76
CA ALA A 556 -5.12 8.50 -2.83
C ALA A 556 -6.27 8.71 -1.83
N ASP A 557 -6.84 7.60 -1.33
CA ASP A 557 -7.82 7.60 -0.24
C ASP A 557 -7.14 8.05 1.08
N VAL A 558 -7.44 9.26 1.55
CA VAL A 558 -6.94 9.78 2.85
C VAL A 558 -7.88 9.36 3.97
N ARG A 559 -7.37 8.90 5.12
CA ARG A 559 -8.20 8.39 6.23
C ARG A 559 -7.86 9.03 7.57
N GLU A 560 -8.86 9.62 8.22
CA GLU A 560 -8.71 10.20 9.57
C GLU A 560 -9.71 9.66 10.59
N ARG A 561 -9.38 9.83 11.88
CA ARG A 561 -10.10 9.23 13.02
C ARG A 561 -10.46 10.28 14.08
N TYR A 562 -11.68 10.80 14.05
CA TYR A 562 -12.18 11.80 15.01
C TYR A 562 -12.83 11.13 16.22
N LYS A 563 -12.22 11.25 17.41
CA LYS A 563 -12.67 10.60 18.65
C LYS A 563 -13.58 11.51 19.47
N VAL A 564 -14.66 10.96 20.02
CA VAL A 564 -15.74 11.75 20.66
C VAL A 564 -16.13 11.15 22.01
N PHE A 565 -16.28 12.02 23.02
CA PHE A 565 -16.62 11.66 24.41
C PHE A 565 -17.93 12.36 24.90
N PRO A 566 -19.12 11.94 24.46
CA PRO A 566 -20.38 12.55 24.90
C PRO A 566 -20.62 12.48 26.41
N GLY A 567 -21.33 13.47 26.94
CA GLY A 567 -21.61 13.63 28.37
C GLY A 567 -20.42 14.16 29.19
N THR A 568 -19.28 14.43 28.56
CA THR A 568 -18.10 15.01 29.19
C THR A 568 -17.86 16.47 28.80
N ARG A 569 -17.15 17.18 29.66
CA ARG A 569 -16.61 18.53 29.48
C ARG A 569 -15.09 18.42 29.54
N GLU A 570 -14.39 19.10 28.64
CA GLU A 570 -12.94 19.25 28.72
C GLU A 570 -12.55 20.17 29.88
N VAL A 571 -11.52 19.77 30.62
CA VAL A 571 -10.95 20.53 31.75
C VAL A 571 -9.53 21.00 31.42
N PHE A 572 -8.80 20.19 30.66
CA PHE A 572 -7.45 20.44 30.16
C PHE A 572 -7.23 19.57 28.92
N ALA A 573 -6.44 20.05 27.97
CA ALA A 573 -5.92 19.29 26.85
C ALA A 573 -4.50 19.74 26.55
N ALA A 574 -3.68 18.80 26.08
CA ALA A 574 -2.35 19.04 25.53
C ALA A 574 -2.18 18.11 24.31
N THR A 575 -1.83 18.69 23.16
CA THR A 575 -1.56 17.98 21.89
C THR A 575 -0.16 18.30 21.37
N PHE A 576 0.64 19.03 22.16
CA PHE A 576 2.04 19.42 21.95
C PHE A 576 2.37 20.08 20.59
N LYS A 577 1.34 20.48 19.82
CA LYS A 577 1.41 21.05 18.47
C LYS A 577 2.42 22.19 18.35
N ASP A 578 2.24 23.21 19.19
CA ASP A 578 2.99 24.47 19.17
C ASP A 578 4.07 24.55 20.28
N GLY A 579 4.30 23.46 21.02
CA GLY A 579 5.28 23.39 22.12
C GLY A 579 4.92 22.35 23.19
N ASP A 580 5.44 22.52 24.40
CA ASP A 580 5.39 21.48 25.45
C ASP A 580 4.09 21.44 26.28
N ASP A 581 3.12 22.33 26.01
CA ASP A 581 1.89 22.56 26.79
C ASP A 581 2.09 22.72 28.33
N GLY A 582 3.31 23.11 28.72
CA GLY A 582 3.71 23.28 30.13
C GLY A 582 4.09 21.98 30.84
N PHE A 583 4.26 20.88 30.11
CA PHE A 583 4.89 19.67 30.64
C PHE A 583 6.41 19.87 30.80
N GLU A 584 7.00 19.15 31.76
CA GLU A 584 8.43 19.20 32.08
C GLU A 584 9.00 17.76 32.14
N VAL A 585 10.11 17.53 31.41
CA VAL A 585 10.91 16.31 31.45
C VAL A 585 11.87 16.36 32.66
N ASP A 586 12.06 15.23 33.35
CA ASP A 586 12.83 15.13 34.60
C ASP A 586 12.49 16.22 35.65
N ALA A 587 11.20 16.57 35.76
CA ALA A 587 10.72 17.64 36.62
C ALA A 587 10.91 17.39 38.14
N GLN A 588 11.55 16.29 38.52
CA GLN A 588 11.92 15.97 39.90
C GLN A 588 13.43 15.74 40.12
N GLY A 589 14.25 15.59 39.07
CA GLY A 589 15.64 15.13 39.21
C GLY A 589 15.72 13.66 39.63
N GLU A 590 14.83 12.83 39.09
CA GLU A 590 14.69 11.40 39.36
C GLU A 590 15.03 10.52 38.14
N ASP A 591 15.08 11.06 36.92
CA ASP A 591 15.44 10.33 35.70
C ASP A 591 16.90 9.81 35.76
N ASP A 592 17.13 8.60 35.26
CA ASP A 592 18.47 7.99 35.17
C ASP A 592 18.88 7.53 33.76
N ALA A 593 18.08 7.89 32.75
CA ALA A 593 18.36 7.65 31.33
C ALA A 593 19.78 8.08 30.90
N GLY A 594 20.61 7.11 30.53
CA GLY A 594 21.95 7.33 29.97
C GLY A 594 21.92 7.78 28.50
N ALA A 595 20.88 7.38 27.78
CA ALA A 595 20.51 7.79 26.43
C ALA A 595 18.99 7.70 26.27
N GLY A 596 18.45 8.29 25.20
CA GLY A 596 17.05 8.13 24.81
C GLY A 596 15.99 8.73 25.74
N ALA A 597 16.32 9.78 26.50
CA ALA A 597 15.34 10.50 27.33
C ALA A 597 14.21 11.15 26.49
N PHE A 598 13.12 11.58 27.14
CA PHE A 598 12.02 12.29 26.48
C PHE A 598 12.46 13.61 25.81
N GLU A 599 12.04 13.82 24.57
CA GLU A 599 12.09 15.10 23.84
C GLU A 599 10.76 15.35 23.11
N ARG A 600 10.29 16.61 23.05
CA ARG A 600 9.12 17.01 22.25
C ARG A 600 9.52 17.23 20.80
N VAL A 601 9.25 16.25 19.96
CA VAL A 601 9.66 16.24 18.54
C VAL A 601 8.47 16.42 17.61
N ASP A 602 8.76 16.85 16.37
CA ASP A 602 7.80 16.73 15.29
C ASP A 602 7.85 15.29 14.76
N VAL A 603 6.82 14.48 15.06
CA VAL A 603 6.69 13.07 14.69
C VAL A 603 6.40 12.92 13.20
N GLY A 604 7.10 11.96 12.57
CA GLY A 604 7.11 11.71 11.14
C GLY A 604 8.45 11.07 10.77
N LEU A 605 8.46 9.91 10.10
CA LEU A 605 9.66 9.10 9.87
C LEU A 605 10.74 9.77 8.99
N SER A 606 11.47 10.71 9.58
CA SER A 606 12.74 11.18 9.03
C SER A 606 13.76 10.03 9.06
N CYS A 607 14.70 10.05 8.12
CA CYS A 607 15.81 9.09 8.04
C CYS A 607 16.76 9.06 9.25
N ALA A 608 16.54 9.92 10.25
CA ALA A 608 17.30 9.97 11.50
C ALA A 608 16.54 9.36 12.70
N MET A 609 15.25 9.03 12.54
CA MET A 609 14.44 8.40 13.59
C MET A 609 14.71 6.90 13.69
N SER A 610 14.43 6.36 14.87
CA SER A 610 14.57 4.95 15.17
C SER A 610 13.48 4.13 14.46
N LYS A 611 13.74 2.85 14.23
CA LYS A 611 12.75 1.90 13.66
C LYS A 611 11.62 1.52 14.63
N ARG A 612 11.65 2.08 15.84
CA ARG A 612 10.66 1.98 16.90
C ARG A 612 9.90 3.28 17.13
N THR A 613 10.35 4.40 16.55
CA THR A 613 9.67 5.68 16.67
C THR A 613 8.27 5.60 16.06
N PRO A 614 7.21 6.14 16.68
CA PRO A 614 5.89 6.21 16.06
C PRO A 614 5.96 6.90 14.68
N GLU A 615 5.31 6.34 13.67
CA GLU A 615 5.38 6.90 12.30
C GLU A 615 4.76 8.28 12.16
N ARG A 616 3.75 8.56 13.00
CA ARG A 616 2.90 9.75 12.99
C ARG A 616 2.47 10.08 14.41
N ASP A 617 2.11 11.34 14.59
CA ASP A 617 1.29 11.86 15.69
C ASP A 617 0.04 11.00 15.95
N LEU A 618 -0.51 11.03 17.16
CA LEU A 618 -1.85 10.48 17.41
C LEU A 618 -2.94 11.42 16.90
N SER A 619 -2.72 12.73 16.93
CA SER A 619 -3.67 13.74 16.49
C SER A 619 -3.51 14.02 14.98
N PRO A 620 -4.51 13.70 14.12
CA PRO A 620 -4.47 13.84 12.66
C PRO A 620 -3.88 15.13 12.06
N THR A 621 -4.00 16.25 12.77
CA THR A 621 -3.64 17.58 12.28
C THR A 621 -2.36 18.14 12.87
N ASP A 622 -1.79 17.41 13.83
CA ASP A 622 -0.71 17.86 14.67
C ASP A 622 0.54 17.02 14.34
N LYS A 623 1.67 17.36 14.96
CA LYS A 623 2.95 16.66 14.80
C LYS A 623 3.72 16.56 16.11
N GLY A 624 3.22 17.13 17.19
CA GLY A 624 3.96 17.22 18.43
C GLY A 624 3.66 16.04 19.32
N ALA A 625 4.66 15.20 19.59
CA ALA A 625 4.58 14.27 20.71
C ALA A 625 5.87 14.29 21.52
N PHE A 626 5.78 13.90 22.78
CA PHE A 626 6.94 13.59 23.59
C PHE A 626 7.38 12.15 23.32
N VAL A 627 8.55 11.95 22.72
CA VAL A 627 9.11 10.64 22.36
C VAL A 627 10.40 10.40 23.14
N THR A 628 10.64 9.18 23.60
CA THR A 628 11.91 8.78 24.22
C THR A 628 12.91 8.36 23.13
N GLY A 629 13.91 9.19 22.85
CA GLY A 629 15.03 8.76 22.01
C GLY A 629 14.86 8.92 20.50
N ALA A 630 14.68 10.16 20.04
CA ALA A 630 14.73 10.54 18.63
C ALA A 630 16.15 10.41 18.01
N GLY A 631 16.67 9.18 17.94
CA GLY A 631 17.96 8.80 17.37
C GLY A 631 18.74 7.72 18.15
N ASP A 632 18.46 7.55 19.45
CA ASP A 632 19.11 6.59 20.36
C ASP A 632 18.05 5.91 21.26
N GLU A 633 17.98 4.58 21.28
CA GLU A 633 17.04 3.79 22.12
C GLU A 633 17.21 4.10 23.63
N LEU A 634 16.12 4.13 24.42
CA LEU A 634 16.14 4.44 25.86
C LEU A 634 16.98 3.43 26.66
N ASP A 635 17.91 3.93 27.49
CA ASP A 635 18.76 3.17 28.41
C ASP A 635 18.59 3.69 29.85
N GLY A 636 17.66 3.11 30.61
CA GLY A 636 17.31 3.52 31.98
C GLY A 636 15.85 3.94 32.12
N SER A 637 15.59 5.02 32.87
CA SER A 637 14.25 5.58 33.05
C SER A 637 14.17 7.07 32.73
N THR A 638 13.05 7.48 32.12
CA THR A 638 12.75 8.90 31.86
C THR A 638 11.29 9.24 32.15
N SER A 639 11.04 10.45 32.64
CA SER A 639 9.72 10.89 33.09
C SER A 639 9.28 12.24 32.52
N LEU A 640 7.98 12.33 32.26
CA LEU A 640 7.28 13.49 31.72
C LEU A 640 6.16 13.87 32.68
N THR A 641 6.22 15.09 33.23
CA THR A 641 5.29 15.57 34.27
C THR A 641 4.42 16.72 33.75
N SER A 642 3.11 16.67 34.01
CA SER A 642 2.18 17.73 33.63
C SER A 642 2.31 19.01 34.48
N PRO A 643 1.78 20.16 34.02
CA PRO A 643 1.48 21.28 34.90
C PRO A 643 0.43 20.89 35.98
N GLU A 644 0.21 21.76 36.97
CA GLU A 644 -0.93 21.60 37.89
C GLU A 644 -2.25 21.90 37.16
N ILE A 645 -3.08 20.87 36.99
CA ILE A 645 -4.39 20.93 36.33
C ILE A 645 -5.48 21.22 37.37
N ASP A 646 -6.22 22.32 37.19
CA ASP A 646 -7.33 22.73 38.07
C ASP A 646 -8.56 21.82 37.89
N LEU A 647 -8.99 21.17 38.97
CA LEU A 647 -10.16 20.31 39.03
C LEU A 647 -11.33 20.95 39.82
N ALA A 648 -11.27 22.24 40.14
CA ALA A 648 -12.29 22.93 40.91
C ALA A 648 -13.68 22.84 40.27
N GLY A 649 -14.61 22.22 40.98
CA GLY A 649 -16.00 22.03 40.52
C GLY A 649 -16.23 20.80 39.64
N THR A 650 -15.21 19.98 39.38
CA THR A 650 -15.39 18.67 38.72
C THR A 650 -16.14 17.67 39.62
N VAL A 651 -16.74 16.65 39.00
CA VAL A 651 -17.62 15.66 39.65
C VAL A 651 -17.12 14.24 39.48
N ASP A 652 -16.51 13.93 38.33
CA ASP A 652 -15.92 12.63 38.01
C ASP A 652 -14.80 12.78 36.96
N PRO A 653 -13.68 13.44 37.31
CA PRO A 653 -12.59 13.70 36.36
C PRO A 653 -11.79 12.43 36.01
N GLU A 654 -11.55 12.27 34.71
CA GLU A 654 -10.83 11.18 34.07
C GLU A 654 -9.77 11.76 33.12
N ILE A 655 -8.50 11.45 33.41
CA ILE A 655 -7.35 11.76 32.53
C ILE A 655 -7.30 10.68 31.44
N LYS A 656 -7.05 11.07 30.20
CA LYS A 656 -6.80 10.21 29.04
C LYS A 656 -5.53 10.68 28.34
N TYR A 657 -4.88 9.76 27.64
CA TYR A 657 -3.62 10.02 26.93
C TYR A 657 -3.43 8.97 25.83
N GLY A 658 -2.83 9.38 24.73
CA GLY A 658 -2.12 8.50 23.82
C GLY A 658 -0.82 8.02 24.42
N PHE A 659 -0.44 6.78 24.12
CA PHE A 659 0.92 6.31 24.35
C PHE A 659 1.40 5.35 23.26
N TRP A 660 2.66 5.50 22.88
CA TRP A 660 3.40 4.49 22.13
C TRP A 660 4.32 3.74 23.11
N LEU A 661 4.59 2.46 22.85
CA LEU A 661 5.62 1.69 23.55
C LEU A 661 6.04 0.48 22.71
N ASP A 662 7.30 0.46 22.27
CA ASP A 662 7.99 -0.64 21.61
C ASP A 662 9.17 -1.07 22.49
N ALA A 663 9.39 -2.38 22.60
CA ALA A 663 10.45 -2.97 23.42
C ALA A 663 10.89 -4.35 22.89
N ASP A 664 12.19 -4.66 22.95
CA ASP A 664 12.74 -5.98 22.58
C ASP A 664 12.40 -7.07 23.63
N GLY A 665 11.14 -7.53 23.63
CA GLY A 665 10.67 -8.71 24.34
C GLY A 665 9.69 -8.44 25.49
N GLU A 666 9.04 -9.52 25.95
CA GLU A 666 7.95 -9.46 26.94
C GLU A 666 8.42 -8.84 28.27
N GLY A 667 8.00 -7.59 28.53
CA GLY A 667 8.32 -6.84 29.74
C GLY A 667 9.69 -6.13 29.73
N ALA A 668 10.35 -5.99 28.57
CA ALA A 668 11.61 -5.25 28.43
C ALA A 668 11.45 -3.73 28.62
N GLY A 669 10.26 -3.19 28.28
CA GLY A 669 9.86 -1.82 28.53
C GLY A 669 8.45 -1.73 29.12
N ARG A 670 8.16 -0.66 29.87
CA ARG A 670 6.82 -0.38 30.43
C ARG A 670 6.54 1.11 30.58
N LEU A 671 5.27 1.48 30.48
CA LEU A 671 4.78 2.80 30.87
C LEU A 671 4.16 2.75 32.27
N LEU A 672 4.72 3.51 33.21
CA LEU A 672 4.15 3.73 34.53
C LEU A 672 3.45 5.08 34.61
N VAL A 673 2.16 5.08 34.97
CA VAL A 673 1.39 6.32 35.12
C VAL A 673 1.03 6.59 36.57
N HIS A 674 1.32 7.81 37.00
CA HIS A 674 1.24 8.28 38.37
C HIS A 674 0.42 9.57 38.47
N VAL A 675 -0.30 9.78 39.57
CA VAL A 675 -0.98 11.05 39.86
C VAL A 675 -0.62 11.60 41.24
N SER A 676 -0.53 12.92 41.35
CA SER A 676 -0.23 13.67 42.57
C SER A 676 -1.35 14.66 42.91
N ASN A 677 -1.54 14.94 44.20
CA ASN A 677 -2.48 15.94 44.73
C ASN A 677 -1.83 16.98 45.65
N ASP A 678 -0.50 17.03 45.68
CA ASP A 678 0.29 17.94 46.52
C ASP A 678 1.26 18.81 45.72
N GLY A 679 1.07 18.88 44.40
CA GLY A 679 1.92 19.61 43.45
C GLY A 679 3.24 18.89 43.21
N GLY A 680 3.16 17.64 42.75
CA GLY A 680 4.29 16.82 42.30
C GLY A 680 5.25 16.32 43.39
N LYS A 681 4.90 16.40 44.68
CA LYS A 681 5.82 16.07 45.80
C LYS A 681 5.66 14.62 46.26
N THR A 682 4.46 14.07 46.13
CA THR A 682 4.20 12.63 46.28
C THR A 682 3.26 12.14 45.18
N PHE A 683 3.55 10.96 44.68
CA PHE A 683 2.85 10.34 43.56
C PHE A 683 2.19 9.01 43.96
N THR A 684 0.98 8.78 43.46
CA THR A 684 0.25 7.51 43.56
C THR A 684 0.28 6.84 42.20
N ARG A 685 0.89 5.65 42.08
CA ARG A 685 0.85 4.83 40.87
C ARG A 685 -0.57 4.35 40.61
N THR A 686 -1.02 4.43 39.36
CA THR A 686 -2.42 4.19 38.97
C THR A 686 -2.57 3.00 38.04
N THR A 687 -1.74 2.91 37.01
CA THR A 687 -1.73 1.85 36.01
C THR A 687 -0.29 1.52 35.57
N GLU A 688 -0.16 0.46 34.80
CA GLU A 688 1.04 -0.03 34.13
C GLU A 688 0.58 -0.51 32.76
N GLU A 689 0.86 0.28 31.73
CA GLU A 689 0.44 -0.06 30.37
C GLU A 689 1.51 -0.92 29.69
N ALA A 690 1.05 -1.90 28.91
CA ALA A 690 1.89 -2.84 28.18
C ALA A 690 2.06 -2.42 26.72
N VAL A 691 3.13 -2.93 26.09
CA VAL A 691 3.49 -2.76 24.66
C VAL A 691 2.27 -2.93 23.75
N PRO A 692 1.74 -1.87 23.10
CA PRO A 692 0.82 -2.00 21.98
C PRO A 692 1.56 -2.53 20.74
N ALA A 693 0.83 -3.10 19.79
CA ALA A 693 1.42 -3.73 18.60
C ALA A 693 1.79 -2.71 17.51
N HIS A 694 2.78 -1.83 17.79
CA HIS A 694 3.22 -0.74 16.91
C HIS A 694 2.07 0.14 16.38
N ASP A 695 1.12 0.46 17.27
CA ASP A 695 0.01 1.41 17.08
C ASP A 695 -0.15 2.20 18.39
N TRP A 696 -0.80 3.36 18.33
CA TRP A 696 -1.01 4.20 19.51
C TRP A 696 -2.00 3.57 20.49
N GLY A 697 -1.49 3.16 21.65
CA GLY A 697 -2.28 2.80 22.81
C GLY A 697 -3.03 4.00 23.39
N ILE A 698 -4.13 3.73 24.11
CA ILE A 698 -4.91 4.76 24.81
C ILE A 698 -5.12 4.33 26.25
N GLY A 699 -4.53 5.06 27.19
CA GLY A 699 -4.72 4.83 28.62
C GLY A 699 -5.78 5.78 29.21
N SER A 700 -6.32 5.42 30.37
CA SER A 700 -7.09 6.37 31.19
C SER A 700 -6.93 6.17 32.69
N VAL A 701 -7.16 7.24 33.45
CA VAL A 701 -7.05 7.27 34.91
C VAL A 701 -8.24 8.05 35.48
N ASN A 702 -9.15 7.38 36.19
CA ASN A 702 -10.13 8.06 37.02
C ASN A 702 -9.45 8.63 38.27
N VAL A 703 -9.33 9.95 38.34
CA VAL A 703 -8.56 10.67 39.38
C VAL A 703 -9.13 10.41 40.77
N LYS A 704 -10.47 10.35 40.86
CA LYS A 704 -11.25 10.20 42.09
C LYS A 704 -11.11 8.80 42.70
N GLU A 705 -11.00 7.75 41.89
CA GLU A 705 -10.70 6.40 42.36
C GLU A 705 -9.22 6.27 42.77
N ALA A 706 -8.30 6.75 41.94
CA ALA A 706 -6.86 6.74 42.21
C ALA A 706 -6.49 7.43 43.55
N LEU A 707 -6.96 8.67 43.73
CA LEU A 707 -6.66 9.50 44.91
C LEU A 707 -7.69 9.36 46.04
N LYS A 708 -8.72 8.52 45.86
CA LYS A 708 -9.82 8.28 46.83
C LYS A 708 -10.60 9.54 47.21
N GLY A 709 -10.69 10.47 46.26
CA GLY A 709 -11.29 11.80 46.38
C GLY A 709 -10.84 12.69 45.22
N ILE A 710 -11.54 13.79 44.99
CA ILE A 710 -11.16 14.81 43.99
C ILE A 710 -10.34 15.89 44.72
N PRO A 711 -9.05 16.10 44.37
CA PRO A 711 -8.26 17.20 44.90
C PRO A 711 -8.65 18.53 44.20
N PRO A 712 -8.21 19.70 44.71
CA PRO A 712 -8.40 20.95 43.98
C PRO A 712 -7.61 20.97 42.67
N ASN A 713 -6.36 20.50 42.67
CA ASN A 713 -5.49 20.38 41.50
C ASN A 713 -4.96 18.94 41.41
N VAL A 714 -4.64 18.48 40.20
CA VAL A 714 -3.92 17.21 39.95
C VAL A 714 -2.67 17.46 39.11
N VAL A 715 -1.64 16.63 39.30
CA VAL A 715 -0.51 16.49 38.37
C VAL A 715 -0.44 15.03 37.94
N VAL A 716 -0.24 14.76 36.65
CA VAL A 716 0.07 13.43 36.12
C VAL A 716 1.55 13.33 35.78
N ARG A 717 2.15 12.17 36.03
CA ARG A 717 3.51 11.83 35.60
C ARG A 717 3.50 10.51 34.86
N PHE A 718 4.01 10.55 33.63
CA PHE A 718 4.34 9.40 32.81
C PHE A 718 5.81 9.04 33.06
N THR A 719 6.13 7.76 33.14
CA THR A 719 7.52 7.30 33.32
C THR A 719 7.72 6.05 32.49
N PHE A 720 8.62 6.10 31.51
CA PHE A 720 9.10 4.91 30.83
C PHE A 720 10.30 4.34 31.57
N GLU A 721 10.34 3.02 31.73
CA GLU A 721 11.46 2.27 32.30
C GLU A 721 11.86 1.17 31.31
N GLY A 722 13.15 1.06 30.96
CA GLY A 722 13.67 0.06 30.02
C GLY A 722 15.18 -0.18 30.13
N ASP A 723 15.61 -1.45 30.15
CA ASP A 723 17.03 -1.85 30.16
C ASP A 723 17.61 -1.88 28.73
N GLY A 724 17.64 -0.71 28.07
CA GLY A 724 17.96 -0.59 26.64
C GLY A 724 16.79 -0.96 25.74
N ARG A 725 16.90 -0.67 24.43
CA ARG A 725 15.97 -1.13 23.38
C ARG A 725 14.48 -0.90 23.64
N VAL A 726 14.16 0.25 24.22
CA VAL A 726 12.80 0.72 24.43
C VAL A 726 12.62 2.05 23.71
N GLU A 727 11.45 2.23 23.10
CA GLU A 727 10.98 3.53 22.64
C GLU A 727 9.51 3.70 23.02
N GLY A 728 9.21 4.79 23.72
CA GLY A 728 7.86 5.16 24.11
C GLY A 728 7.55 6.59 23.70
N ALA A 729 6.26 6.90 23.59
CA ALA A 729 5.79 8.26 23.38
C ALA A 729 4.52 8.56 24.19
N ILE A 730 4.24 9.84 24.41
CA ILE A 730 3.03 10.35 25.06
C ILE A 730 2.45 11.49 24.21
N ASP A 731 1.15 11.46 24.01
CA ASP A 731 0.39 12.37 23.15
C ASP A 731 -1.08 12.55 23.64
N ASP A 732 -1.85 13.50 23.08
CA ASP A 732 -3.27 13.77 23.34
C ASP A 732 -3.67 13.66 24.84
N VAL A 733 -2.98 14.39 25.72
CA VAL A 733 -3.22 14.32 27.17
C VAL A 733 -4.41 15.19 27.57
N VAL A 734 -5.61 14.59 27.53
CA VAL A 734 -6.89 15.26 27.79
C VAL A 734 -7.48 14.87 29.14
N VAL A 735 -7.86 15.87 29.95
CA VAL A 735 -8.64 15.67 31.18
C VAL A 735 -10.10 16.01 30.93
N THR A 736 -10.95 15.00 31.10
CA THR A 736 -12.40 15.09 30.88
C THR A 736 -13.16 14.97 32.21
N ASP A 737 -14.23 15.72 32.39
CA ASP A 737 -15.12 15.65 33.58
C ASP A 737 -16.56 15.36 33.15
N ARG A 738 -17.27 14.49 33.87
CA ARG A 738 -18.66 14.10 33.55
C ARG A 738 -19.67 15.16 34.00
N ALA A 739 -19.63 16.32 33.32
CA ALA A 739 -20.47 17.49 33.60
C ALA A 739 -21.81 17.52 32.84
N GLY A 740 -22.16 16.50 32.04
CA GLY A 740 -23.41 16.42 31.27
C GLY A 740 -24.58 15.77 32.01
N ARG A 741 -25.83 16.17 31.68
CA ARG A 741 -27.07 15.57 32.20
C ARG A 741 -27.59 14.45 31.29
N CYS A 742 -26.77 13.44 30.99
CA CYS A 742 -27.19 12.24 30.25
C CYS A 742 -28.45 11.62 30.87
N ARG A 743 -29.56 11.65 30.14
CA ARG A 743 -30.92 11.63 30.70
C ARG A 743 -31.63 10.27 30.61
N ALA A 744 -30.91 9.18 30.84
CA ALA A 744 -31.50 7.84 30.95
C ALA A 744 -32.00 7.55 32.39
N ALA A 745 -33.19 6.97 32.53
CA ALA A 745 -33.93 6.83 33.79
C ALA A 745 -33.36 5.81 34.82
N VAL A 746 -32.05 5.49 34.74
CA VAL A 746 -31.34 4.53 35.60
C VAL A 746 -30.08 5.14 36.23
N CYS A 747 -29.46 6.16 35.61
CA CYS A 747 -28.26 6.83 36.13
C CYS A 747 -28.64 8.21 36.70
N GLY A 748 -28.39 8.43 38.00
CA GLY A 748 -28.77 9.66 38.68
C GLY A 748 -27.62 10.28 39.46
N CYS A 749 -27.16 11.46 39.00
CA CYS A 749 -26.36 12.38 39.79
C CYS A 749 -27.11 13.72 39.91
N SER A 750 -27.34 14.17 41.14
CA SER A 750 -27.90 15.48 41.45
C SER A 750 -26.81 16.35 42.07
N ALA A 751 -26.47 17.46 41.42
CA ALA A 751 -25.54 18.45 41.98
C ALA A 751 -26.10 19.13 43.25
N ASP A 752 -27.44 19.23 43.36
CA ASP A 752 -28.12 19.64 44.58
C ASP A 752 -28.31 18.46 45.52
N GLY A 753 -27.82 18.58 46.77
CA GLY A 753 -27.96 17.58 47.84
C GLY A 753 -29.38 17.42 48.42
N GLY A 754 -30.42 17.65 47.62
CA GLY A 754 -31.82 17.59 48.01
C GLY A 754 -32.40 16.18 47.91
N ALA A 755 -32.49 15.46 49.04
CA ALA A 755 -33.08 14.12 49.08
C ALA A 755 -34.58 14.13 48.71
N ALA A 756 -34.92 13.52 47.56
CA ALA A 756 -36.31 13.34 47.13
C ALA A 756 -37.03 12.24 47.95
N PRO A 757 -38.33 12.40 48.29
CA PRO A 757 -39.03 11.48 49.18
C PRO A 757 -39.43 10.16 48.51
N GLN A 758 -39.07 9.04 49.12
CA GLN A 758 -39.44 7.68 48.69
C GLN A 758 -40.95 7.40 48.93
N ALA A 759 -41.83 7.88 48.04
CA ALA A 759 -43.28 7.82 48.24
C ALA A 759 -44.12 7.46 46.98
N ALA A 760 -43.60 6.61 46.08
CA ALA A 760 -44.32 6.18 44.87
C ALA A 760 -44.37 4.65 44.66
N VAL A 761 -43.25 3.94 44.80
CA VAL A 761 -43.11 2.52 44.37
C VAL A 761 -43.98 1.54 45.18
N ALA A 762 -44.26 1.85 46.45
CA ALA A 762 -45.02 0.97 47.35
C ALA A 762 -46.48 0.72 46.91
N ALA A 763 -47.07 1.60 46.11
CA ALA A 763 -48.48 1.48 45.69
C ALA A 763 -48.72 0.41 44.62
N LEU A 764 -47.76 0.18 43.71
CA LEU A 764 -47.96 -0.67 42.54
C LEU A 764 -47.86 -2.17 42.87
N ILE A 765 -46.95 -2.53 43.78
CA ILE A 765 -46.70 -3.92 44.20
C ILE A 765 -47.92 -4.50 44.96
N ALA A 766 -48.63 -3.67 45.72
CA ALA A 766 -49.80 -4.08 46.49
C ALA A 766 -50.99 -4.55 45.62
N LEU A 767 -51.15 -4.01 44.41
CA LEU A 767 -52.25 -4.35 43.51
C LEU A 767 -52.03 -5.67 42.74
N LEU A 768 -50.78 -6.00 42.39
CA LEU A 768 -50.46 -7.21 41.63
C LEU A 768 -50.47 -8.48 42.50
N GLY A 769 -50.27 -8.37 43.82
CA GLY A 769 -50.22 -9.52 44.74
C GLY A 769 -51.55 -10.28 44.90
N LEU A 770 -52.70 -9.63 44.70
CA LEU A 770 -54.02 -10.22 44.96
C LEU A 770 -54.58 -11.11 43.83
N ALA A 771 -53.98 -11.08 42.63
CA ALA A 771 -54.53 -11.75 41.45
C ALA A 771 -54.19 -13.24 41.30
N ARG A 772 -53.23 -13.79 42.08
CA ARG A 772 -52.67 -15.15 41.87
C ARG A 772 -53.19 -16.24 42.81
N LEU A 773 -54.17 -15.97 43.67
CA LEU A 773 -54.64 -16.89 44.72
C LEU A 773 -55.93 -17.69 44.39
N ALA A 774 -56.16 -18.05 43.11
CA ALA A 774 -57.39 -18.72 42.68
C ALA A 774 -57.24 -19.76 41.55
N ARG A 775 -56.55 -20.90 41.80
CA ARG A 775 -56.83 -22.22 41.17
C ARG A 775 -56.05 -23.35 41.86
N ARG A 776 -56.77 -24.37 42.37
CA ARG A 776 -56.20 -25.65 42.84
C ARG A 776 -56.35 -26.73 41.75
N PRO A 777 -55.39 -27.65 41.56
CA PRO A 777 -55.59 -28.86 40.76
C PRO A 777 -56.39 -29.93 41.52
N GLY A 778 -57.12 -30.81 40.81
CA GLY A 778 -58.02 -31.77 41.46
C GLY A 778 -58.44 -33.01 40.66
N ARG A 779 -57.69 -34.11 40.86
CA ARG A 779 -58.04 -35.54 40.62
C ARG A 779 -58.07 -36.10 39.18
N ARG A 780 -57.87 -37.42 39.12
CA ARG A 780 -57.87 -38.35 37.97
C ARG A 780 -59.14 -39.23 37.96
N ARG A 781 -59.30 -40.02 36.89
CA ARG A 781 -60.33 -41.06 36.60
C ARG A 781 -61.65 -40.47 36.05
N ALA A 782 -62.33 -41.13 35.10
CA ALA A 782 -62.07 -42.45 34.51
C ALA A 782 -60.94 -42.47 33.47
#